data_AF-A0A5D2T1S6-F1
#
_entry.id   AF-A0A5D2T1S6-F1
#
_cell.length_a   1.000
_cell.length_b   1.000
_cell.length_c   1.000
_cell.angle_alpha   90.00
_cell.angle_beta   90.00
_cell.angle_gamma   90.00
#
_symmetry.space_group_name_H-M   'P 1'
#
loop_
_entity.id
_entity.type
_entity.pdbx_description
1 polymer ?
#
loop_
_entity_poly.entity_id
_entity_poly.type
_entity_poly.pdbx_seq_one_letter_code
_entity_poly.pdbx_strand_id
1 'polypeptide(L)'
;MQISTVSTNLLLLVIVLSLLSPAIEAQQPTYLYHDCPNTTTFTVNSTYQANRNTVLSSLSSNSTRGDGFYNTTAGRSPDMVYGLFLCRGDLSTSVCQACVTFATTDISQRCPNQTTAVVWYDECLLRYSNGNIFSVVAGGPTFILRSSQNVTDNQDLFNQQVLAMMNDTANQAANTPEGAKKFATREEDVNFSSTFEALYTLGQCTPDLISMDCNRCLRMVISSLPTEWRGARVLNPSCNVRYETYLFYNQTGVASPPSPPAPGGNGRRSWPIIVAIVVPITASIFLLLLMCWLLKRRAKKKYDTNVGYDITTIDSLQYDYATIEAATDKFSDANKLGEGGFGEVYKGILSNQQEIAVKKLSRGSGQGDEEFKNEVVLVAKLQHRSLVRLLGFCLEREERILVYEYAPNKSLDYFVFDPVKQGQLDWLRRYKIIEGIARGILYLHEDSRLRIIHRDLKASNILLDGDMNPKISDFGMARIFGVDQTQGTTRRVVGTYGYMSPEYAMQGQFSVKSDAYSFEVLVLEIVSGQRNSDFYETEGAQDLISYAWKLWKDGRSLELLDPVLRDNYSRNEVIRCIHSGYYAFKKIQLTGQQWPRLFSCSTVTLPHYKCLNNQHLCFRVEQMGGCQTRVLNLINLLVDQCHGLTMRYLQRNYTLSNVSY
;
A
#
# COMPACT_ATOMS: atom_id res chain seq x y z
N MET A 1 -1.84 54.65 -26.79
CA MET A 1 -1.02 53.79 -25.90
C MET A 1 -1.82 53.08 -24.78
N GLN A 2 -3.11 53.38 -24.53
CA GLN A 2 -3.91 52.72 -23.48
C GLN A 2 -4.72 51.49 -23.92
N ILE A 3 -4.88 51.24 -25.22
CA ILE A 3 -5.67 50.09 -25.74
C ILE A 3 -4.82 48.81 -25.79
N SER A 4 -3.50 48.93 -25.95
CA SER A 4 -2.56 47.80 -26.05
C SER A 4 -2.35 47.09 -24.70
N THR A 5 -2.39 47.83 -23.59
CA THR A 5 -2.16 47.27 -22.24
C THR A 5 -3.35 46.47 -21.70
N VAL A 6 -4.57 46.78 -22.14
CA VAL A 6 -5.77 46.03 -21.75
C VAL A 6 -5.80 44.67 -22.45
N SER A 7 -5.38 44.61 -23.72
CA SER A 7 -5.29 43.36 -24.49
C SER A 7 -4.23 42.41 -23.94
N THR A 8 -3.06 42.92 -23.53
CA THR A 8 -2.00 42.10 -22.92
C THR A 8 -2.41 41.58 -21.54
N ASN A 9 -3.12 42.38 -20.74
CA ASN A 9 -3.60 41.95 -19.43
C ASN A 9 -4.73 40.92 -19.53
N LEU A 10 -5.60 41.01 -20.55
CA LEU A 10 -6.64 40.01 -20.81
C LEU A 10 -6.03 38.68 -21.28
N LEU A 11 -4.99 38.74 -22.13
CA LEU A 11 -4.26 37.56 -22.58
C LEU A 11 -3.51 36.87 -21.43
N LEU A 12 -2.88 37.66 -20.55
CA LEU A 12 -2.24 37.15 -19.32
C LEU A 12 -3.25 36.55 -18.35
N LEU A 13 -4.45 37.14 -18.22
CA LEU A 13 -5.50 36.60 -17.36
C LEU A 13 -6.01 35.26 -17.90
N VAL A 14 -6.16 35.11 -19.22
CA VAL A 14 -6.56 33.85 -19.87
C VAL A 14 -5.46 32.78 -19.72
N ILE A 15 -4.18 33.15 -19.84
CA ILE A 15 -3.03 32.26 -19.62
C ILE A 15 -2.93 31.85 -18.14
N VAL A 16 -3.18 32.76 -17.21
CA VAL A 16 -3.17 32.47 -15.78
C VAL A 16 -4.38 31.63 -15.37
N LEU A 17 -5.55 31.83 -15.97
CA LEU A 17 -6.74 30.99 -15.76
C LEU A 17 -6.60 29.58 -16.38
N SER A 18 -5.87 29.44 -17.49
CA SER A 18 -5.54 28.12 -18.05
C SER A 18 -4.44 27.40 -17.26
N LEU A 19 -3.50 28.13 -16.63
CA LEU A 19 -2.48 27.57 -15.73
C LEU A 19 -2.96 27.31 -14.29
N LEU A 20 -4.05 27.96 -13.87
CA LEU A 20 -4.70 27.75 -12.56
C LEU A 20 -5.86 26.75 -12.61
N SER A 21 -6.19 26.21 -13.79
CA SER A 21 -7.00 25.01 -13.85
C SER A 21 -6.18 23.90 -13.19
N PRO A 22 -6.62 23.29 -12.07
CA PRO A 22 -5.94 22.13 -11.57
C PRO A 22 -5.92 21.12 -12.72
N ALA A 23 -4.74 20.74 -13.17
CA ALA A 23 -4.60 19.48 -13.87
C ALA A 23 -5.14 18.44 -12.89
N ILE A 24 -6.38 18.04 -13.09
CA ILE A 24 -6.91 16.84 -12.46
C ILE A 24 -6.05 15.76 -13.08
N GLU A 25 -4.94 15.40 -12.43
CA GLU A 25 -4.31 14.11 -12.66
C GLU A 25 -5.45 13.10 -12.54
N ALA A 26 -5.86 12.55 -13.69
CA ALA A 26 -6.90 11.55 -13.72
C ALA A 26 -6.37 10.38 -12.91
N GLN A 27 -6.90 10.21 -11.70
CA GLN A 27 -6.61 9.06 -10.87
C GLN A 27 -6.87 7.81 -11.73
N GLN A 28 -5.85 6.95 -11.86
CA GLN A 28 -5.99 5.75 -12.67
C GLN A 28 -7.14 4.90 -12.12
N PRO A 29 -7.98 4.31 -13.00
CA PRO A 29 -9.10 3.48 -12.57
C PRO A 29 -8.64 2.33 -11.67
N THR A 30 -9.44 1.99 -10.67
CA THR A 30 -9.09 0.98 -9.68
C THR A 30 -9.33 -0.41 -10.27
N TYR A 31 -8.28 -1.10 -10.68
CA TYR A 31 -8.36 -2.46 -11.23
C TYR A 31 -8.97 -3.44 -10.22
N LEU A 32 -9.94 -4.26 -10.68
CA LEU A 32 -10.55 -5.32 -9.87
C LEU A 32 -10.15 -6.71 -10.36
N TYR A 33 -10.44 -7.01 -11.64
CA TYR A 33 -10.20 -8.33 -12.22
C TYR A 33 -10.25 -8.28 -13.75
N HIS A 34 -9.77 -9.32 -14.42
CA HIS A 34 -10.00 -9.55 -15.84
C HIS A 34 -10.10 -11.05 -16.11
N ASP A 35 -10.77 -11.42 -17.20
CA ASP A 35 -10.83 -12.78 -17.69
C ASP A 35 -10.53 -12.81 -19.20
N CYS A 36 -9.58 -13.66 -19.58
CA CYS A 36 -9.19 -13.93 -20.96
C CYS A 36 -9.30 -15.45 -21.21
N PRO A 37 -10.47 -15.99 -21.56
CA PRO A 37 -10.60 -17.42 -21.83
C PRO A 37 -9.68 -17.86 -22.98
N ASN A 38 -8.84 -18.88 -22.73
CA ASN A 38 -7.99 -19.48 -23.76
C ASN A 38 -8.74 -20.45 -24.69
N THR A 39 -10.06 -20.41 -24.71
CA THR A 39 -10.91 -21.29 -25.53
C THR A 39 -10.80 -20.99 -27.02
N THR A 40 -10.67 -19.70 -27.37
CA THR A 40 -10.56 -19.25 -28.76
C THR A 40 -9.56 -18.09 -28.85
N THR A 41 -8.57 -18.25 -29.73
CA THR A 41 -7.52 -17.25 -29.97
C THR A 41 -7.51 -16.83 -31.44
N PHE A 42 -6.98 -15.65 -31.72
CA PHE A 42 -6.75 -15.16 -33.07
C PHE A 42 -5.25 -14.94 -33.31
N THR A 43 -4.82 -15.01 -34.56
CA THR A 43 -3.42 -14.79 -34.95
C THR A 43 -3.07 -13.31 -34.91
N VAL A 44 -1.88 -12.96 -34.40
CA VAL A 44 -1.36 -11.58 -34.45
C VAL A 44 -1.30 -11.10 -35.90
N ASN A 45 -1.69 -9.84 -36.12
CA ASN A 45 -1.88 -9.18 -37.41
C ASN A 45 -3.00 -9.76 -38.29
N SER A 46 -3.99 -10.44 -37.70
CA SER A 46 -5.18 -10.92 -38.39
C SER A 46 -6.25 -9.84 -38.60
N THR A 47 -7.19 -10.11 -39.51
CA THR A 47 -8.42 -9.33 -39.71
C THR A 47 -9.21 -9.18 -38.40
N TYR A 48 -9.32 -10.25 -37.60
CA TYR A 48 -9.95 -10.20 -36.29
C TYR A 48 -9.29 -9.16 -35.37
N GLN A 49 -7.95 -9.11 -35.31
CA GLN A 49 -7.24 -8.13 -34.49
C GLN A 49 -7.54 -6.69 -34.92
N ALA A 50 -7.56 -6.43 -36.24
CA ALA A 50 -7.91 -5.11 -36.77
C ALA A 50 -9.35 -4.70 -36.42
N ASN A 51 -10.30 -5.64 -36.51
CA ASN A 51 -11.69 -5.42 -36.13
C ASN A 51 -11.82 -5.18 -34.62
N ARG A 52 -11.10 -5.94 -33.78
CA ARG A 52 -11.06 -5.74 -32.32
C ARG A 52 -10.54 -4.35 -31.97
N ASN A 53 -9.42 -3.94 -32.59
CA ASN A 53 -8.86 -2.61 -32.36
C ASN A 53 -9.86 -1.51 -32.78
N THR A 54 -10.58 -1.71 -33.89
CA THR A 54 -11.65 -0.80 -34.34
C THR A 54 -12.78 -0.68 -33.32
N VAL A 55 -13.24 -1.82 -32.76
CA VAL A 55 -14.23 -1.84 -31.67
C VAL A 55 -13.71 -1.08 -30.45
N LEU A 56 -12.49 -1.37 -29.98
CA LEU A 56 -11.91 -0.70 -28.81
C LEU A 56 -11.78 0.81 -29.00
N SER A 57 -11.33 1.28 -30.17
CA SER A 57 -11.28 2.69 -30.51
C SER A 57 -12.67 3.34 -30.51
N SER A 58 -13.68 2.67 -31.07
CA SER A 58 -15.07 3.13 -31.08
C SER A 58 -15.68 3.21 -29.67
N LEU A 59 -15.37 2.26 -28.78
CA LEU A 59 -15.78 2.30 -27.38
C LEU A 59 -15.17 3.50 -26.65
N SER A 60 -13.87 3.74 -26.84
CA SER A 60 -13.17 4.89 -26.25
C SER A 60 -13.76 6.23 -26.72
N SER A 61 -14.04 6.37 -28.02
CA SER A 61 -14.57 7.62 -28.58
C SER A 61 -16.01 7.92 -28.14
N ASN A 62 -16.78 6.89 -27.79
CA ASN A 62 -18.16 7.01 -27.34
C ASN A 62 -18.32 6.95 -25.82
N SER A 63 -17.24 7.10 -25.07
CA SER A 63 -17.25 7.05 -23.60
C SER A 63 -17.81 8.31 -22.91
N THR A 64 -18.13 9.35 -23.70
CA THR A 64 -18.74 10.61 -23.22
C THR A 64 -20.27 10.57 -23.12
N ARG A 65 -20.90 9.42 -23.37
CA ARG A 65 -22.36 9.29 -23.32
C ARG A 65 -22.89 9.40 -21.89
N GLY A 66 -23.99 10.12 -21.73
CA GLY A 66 -24.60 10.36 -20.41
C GLY A 66 -25.21 9.11 -19.76
N ASP A 67 -25.55 8.10 -20.55
CA ASP A 67 -26.05 6.80 -20.10
C ASP A 67 -24.93 5.90 -19.53
N GLY A 68 -23.65 6.25 -19.74
CA GLY A 68 -22.50 5.47 -19.26
C GLY A 68 -22.42 4.06 -19.84
N PHE A 69 -23.04 3.83 -21.00
CA PHE A 69 -23.05 2.54 -21.68
C PHE A 69 -22.99 2.73 -23.19
N TYR A 70 -22.21 1.88 -23.85
CA TYR A 70 -22.17 1.84 -25.30
C TYR A 70 -21.78 0.45 -25.78
N ASN A 71 -22.35 0.04 -26.89
CA ASN A 71 -22.02 -1.19 -27.57
C ASN A 71 -21.79 -0.92 -29.06
N THR A 72 -20.93 -1.71 -29.69
CA THR A 72 -20.55 -1.52 -31.09
C THR A 72 -19.99 -2.79 -31.70
N THR A 73 -20.00 -2.88 -33.03
CA THR A 73 -19.44 -4.02 -33.76
C THR A 73 -18.51 -3.57 -34.86
N ALA A 74 -17.56 -4.42 -35.23
CA ALA A 74 -16.73 -4.23 -36.42
C ALA A 74 -16.48 -5.56 -37.13
N GLY A 75 -16.24 -5.49 -38.43
CA GLY A 75 -15.97 -6.65 -39.27
C GLY A 75 -17.21 -7.36 -39.79
N ARG A 76 -16.97 -8.53 -40.37
CA ARG A 76 -17.99 -9.47 -40.90
C ARG A 76 -17.57 -10.88 -40.54
N SER A 77 -18.51 -11.82 -40.55
CA SER A 77 -18.21 -13.24 -40.32
C SER A 77 -17.12 -13.73 -41.29
N PRO A 78 -16.08 -14.47 -40.82
CA PRO A 78 -15.92 -15.01 -39.46
C PRO A 78 -15.22 -14.07 -38.46
N ASP A 79 -14.68 -12.94 -38.89
CA ASP A 79 -13.86 -12.01 -38.09
C ASP A 79 -14.67 -10.92 -37.37
N MET A 80 -15.96 -11.14 -37.13
CA MET A 80 -16.83 -10.15 -36.50
C MET A 80 -16.50 -10.00 -35.01
N VAL A 81 -16.45 -8.77 -34.53
CA VAL A 81 -16.19 -8.45 -33.12
C VAL A 81 -17.35 -7.63 -32.55
N TYR A 82 -17.82 -8.03 -31.38
CA TYR A 82 -18.79 -7.31 -30.57
C TYR A 82 -18.06 -6.74 -29.36
N GLY A 83 -18.32 -5.49 -28.99
CA GLY A 83 -17.76 -4.91 -27.77
C GLY A 83 -18.72 -3.96 -27.09
N LEU A 84 -18.57 -3.82 -25.78
CA LEU A 84 -19.32 -2.87 -24.97
C LEU A 84 -18.52 -2.40 -23.76
N PHE A 85 -18.92 -1.26 -23.20
CA PHE A 85 -18.50 -0.83 -21.87
C PHE A 85 -19.72 -0.47 -21.01
N LEU A 86 -19.54 -0.52 -19.70
CA LEU A 86 -20.50 -0.06 -18.70
C LEU A 86 -19.76 0.71 -17.60
N CYS A 87 -20.10 1.97 -17.40
CA CYS A 87 -19.61 2.79 -16.29
C CYS A 87 -20.55 2.70 -15.09
N ARG A 88 -20.00 2.85 -13.89
CA ARG A 88 -20.79 2.85 -12.66
C ARG A 88 -21.77 4.03 -12.65
N GLY A 89 -23.00 3.79 -12.20
CA GLY A 89 -24.13 4.72 -12.42
C GLY A 89 -23.96 6.10 -11.79
N ASP A 90 -23.24 6.20 -10.67
CA ASP A 90 -23.01 7.41 -9.86
C ASP A 90 -21.85 8.29 -10.35
N LEU A 91 -21.15 7.88 -11.42
CA LEU A 91 -19.98 8.58 -11.93
C LEU A 91 -20.32 9.66 -12.95
N SER A 92 -19.50 10.71 -12.97
CA SER A 92 -19.53 11.73 -14.01
C SER A 92 -19.06 11.17 -15.36
N THR A 93 -19.49 11.81 -16.44
CA THR A 93 -19.04 11.49 -17.80
C THR A 93 -17.51 11.53 -17.94
N SER A 94 -16.84 12.46 -17.24
CA SER A 94 -15.37 12.57 -17.28
C SER A 94 -14.66 11.37 -16.65
N VAL A 95 -15.15 10.87 -15.50
CA VAL A 95 -14.58 9.68 -14.84
C VAL A 95 -14.85 8.43 -15.67
N CYS A 96 -16.06 8.32 -16.23
CA CYS A 96 -16.41 7.25 -17.15
C CYS A 96 -15.48 7.23 -18.38
N GLN A 97 -15.27 8.38 -19.02
CA GLN A 97 -14.37 8.53 -20.16
C GLN A 97 -12.93 8.13 -19.83
N ALA A 98 -12.40 8.60 -18.70
CA ALA A 98 -11.06 8.23 -18.26
C ALA A 98 -10.93 6.71 -18.05
N CYS A 99 -11.93 6.09 -17.42
CA CYS A 99 -11.93 4.65 -17.19
C CYS A 99 -11.99 3.84 -18.48
N VAL A 100 -12.90 4.16 -19.39
CA VAL A 100 -13.05 3.42 -20.65
C VAL A 100 -11.81 3.59 -21.53
N THR A 101 -11.22 4.79 -21.58
CA THR A 101 -9.99 5.05 -22.36
C THR A 101 -8.80 4.25 -21.82
N PHE A 102 -8.69 4.13 -20.49
CA PHE A 102 -7.68 3.28 -19.88
C PHE A 102 -7.94 1.79 -20.18
N ALA A 103 -9.18 1.35 -19.99
CA ALA A 103 -9.60 -0.04 -20.15
C ALA A 103 -9.38 -0.57 -21.59
N THR A 104 -9.60 0.25 -22.62
CA THR A 104 -9.37 -0.15 -24.03
C THR A 104 -7.90 -0.44 -24.32
N THR A 105 -6.99 0.28 -23.66
CA THR A 105 -5.54 0.06 -23.78
C THR A 105 -5.10 -1.15 -22.95
N ASP A 106 -5.51 -1.20 -21.68
CA ASP A 106 -5.08 -2.25 -20.74
C ASP A 106 -5.62 -3.64 -21.12
N ILE A 107 -6.87 -3.75 -21.61
CA ILE A 107 -7.42 -5.06 -22.01
C ILE A 107 -6.61 -5.71 -23.14
N SER A 108 -6.01 -4.92 -24.04
CA SER A 108 -5.17 -5.43 -25.12
C SER A 108 -3.82 -5.94 -24.63
N GLN A 109 -3.32 -5.41 -23.51
CA GLN A 109 -2.07 -5.86 -22.87
C GLN A 109 -2.31 -7.12 -22.05
N ARG A 110 -3.45 -7.21 -21.36
CA ARG A 110 -3.83 -8.37 -20.53
C ARG A 110 -4.29 -9.56 -21.36
N CYS A 111 -5.08 -9.32 -22.40
CA CYS A 111 -5.63 -10.34 -23.29
C CYS A 111 -5.07 -10.16 -24.72
N PRO A 112 -3.79 -10.52 -24.97
CA PRO A 112 -3.12 -10.17 -26.21
C PRO A 112 -3.74 -10.81 -27.45
N ASN A 113 -4.20 -12.07 -27.34
CA ASN A 113 -4.60 -12.89 -28.49
C ASN A 113 -5.93 -13.67 -28.31
N GLN A 114 -6.68 -13.45 -27.23
CA GLN A 114 -7.98 -14.09 -27.00
C GLN A 114 -9.08 -13.37 -27.79
N THR A 115 -10.01 -14.14 -28.39
CA THR A 115 -11.15 -13.58 -29.13
C THR A 115 -12.29 -13.13 -28.22
N THR A 116 -12.22 -13.41 -26.92
CA THR A 116 -13.17 -12.89 -25.93
C THR A 116 -12.38 -12.45 -24.71
N ALA A 117 -12.78 -11.31 -24.15
CA ALA A 117 -12.16 -10.77 -22.95
C ALA A 117 -13.13 -9.86 -22.20
N VAL A 118 -12.94 -9.76 -20.90
CA VAL A 118 -13.62 -8.80 -20.04
C VAL A 118 -12.66 -8.28 -18.97
N VAL A 119 -12.68 -6.99 -18.72
CA VAL A 119 -11.93 -6.32 -17.64
C VAL A 119 -12.89 -5.52 -16.78
N TRP A 120 -12.71 -5.57 -15.46
CA TRP A 120 -13.47 -4.80 -14.49
C TRP A 120 -12.53 -3.87 -13.71
N TYR A 121 -12.91 -2.61 -13.67
CA TYR A 121 -12.44 -1.61 -12.72
C TYR A 121 -13.58 -1.24 -11.76
N ASP A 122 -13.27 -0.54 -10.68
CA ASP A 122 -14.28 -0.02 -9.77
C ASP A 122 -15.23 0.97 -10.46
N GLU A 123 -14.70 1.68 -11.46
CA GLU A 123 -15.39 2.74 -12.18
C GLU A 123 -16.12 2.27 -13.45
N CYS A 124 -15.58 1.26 -14.15
CA CYS A 124 -16.19 0.74 -15.38
C CYS A 124 -15.80 -0.72 -15.66
N LEU A 125 -16.61 -1.40 -16.48
CA LEU A 125 -16.25 -2.66 -17.12
C LEU A 125 -16.15 -2.46 -18.64
N LEU A 126 -15.27 -3.21 -19.29
CA LEU A 126 -15.18 -3.28 -20.74
C LEU A 126 -15.03 -4.73 -21.18
N ARG A 127 -15.75 -5.13 -22.23
CA ARG A 127 -15.64 -6.48 -22.79
C ARG A 127 -15.78 -6.53 -24.31
N TYR A 128 -15.15 -7.51 -24.93
CA TYR A 128 -15.33 -7.84 -26.34
C TYR A 128 -15.45 -9.35 -26.55
N SER A 129 -16.07 -9.77 -27.66
CA SER A 129 -16.22 -11.18 -28.03
C SER A 129 -16.35 -11.36 -29.55
N ASN A 130 -16.02 -12.55 -30.04
CA ASN A 130 -16.36 -13.04 -31.38
C ASN A 130 -17.81 -13.57 -31.48
N GLY A 131 -18.54 -13.66 -30.36
CA GLY A 131 -19.97 -13.96 -30.32
C GLY A 131 -20.81 -12.72 -29.98
N ASN A 132 -22.10 -12.76 -30.32
CA ASN A 132 -23.03 -11.69 -29.92
C ASN A 132 -23.22 -11.68 -28.40
N ILE A 133 -22.93 -10.54 -27.79
CA ILE A 133 -23.00 -10.30 -26.33
C ILE A 133 -24.02 -9.22 -25.94
N PHE A 134 -24.81 -8.72 -26.89
CA PHE A 134 -25.79 -7.66 -26.65
C PHE A 134 -27.15 -8.24 -26.30
N SER A 135 -27.82 -7.64 -25.32
CA SER A 135 -29.15 -8.05 -24.86
C SER A 135 -29.23 -9.53 -24.46
N VAL A 136 -28.10 -10.12 -24.06
CA VAL A 136 -27.99 -11.51 -23.59
C VAL A 136 -27.36 -11.51 -22.20
N VAL A 137 -28.00 -12.22 -21.27
CA VAL A 137 -27.50 -12.37 -19.91
C VAL A 137 -26.26 -13.27 -19.91
N ALA A 138 -25.11 -12.70 -19.57
CA ALA A 138 -23.89 -13.43 -19.27
C ALA A 138 -23.73 -13.60 -17.76
N GLY A 139 -24.04 -14.80 -17.27
CA GLY A 139 -23.94 -15.17 -15.86
C GLY A 139 -22.54 -15.59 -15.39
N GLY A 140 -21.54 -15.63 -16.28
CA GLY A 140 -20.16 -15.97 -15.97
C GLY A 140 -19.17 -15.37 -16.98
N PRO A 141 -17.86 -15.27 -16.63
CA PRO A 141 -17.27 -15.70 -15.36
C PRO A 141 -17.75 -14.85 -14.17
N THR A 142 -17.78 -15.46 -12.97
CA THR A 142 -18.19 -14.79 -11.73
C THR A 142 -16.98 -14.59 -10.84
N PHE A 143 -16.77 -13.35 -10.39
CA PHE A 143 -15.69 -13.02 -9.46
C PHE A 143 -16.22 -12.39 -8.19
N ILE A 144 -15.69 -12.82 -7.03
CA ILE A 144 -16.17 -12.43 -5.71
C ILE A 144 -15.03 -11.77 -4.94
N LEU A 145 -15.25 -10.51 -4.52
CA LEU A 145 -14.37 -9.76 -3.63
C LEU A 145 -15.04 -9.65 -2.26
N ARG A 146 -14.24 -9.76 -1.19
CA ARG A 146 -14.72 -9.75 0.20
C ARG A 146 -13.96 -8.67 0.98
N SER A 147 -14.61 -8.05 1.94
CA SER A 147 -13.94 -7.18 2.90
C SER A 147 -13.06 -8.03 3.84
N SER A 148 -12.11 -7.40 4.51
CA SER A 148 -11.21 -8.09 5.45
C SER A 148 -11.81 -8.26 6.85
N GLN A 149 -13.04 -7.77 7.08
CA GLN A 149 -13.69 -7.77 8.39
C GLN A 149 -14.89 -8.72 8.40
N ASN A 150 -14.92 -9.64 9.36
CA ASN A 150 -16.07 -10.53 9.57
C ASN A 150 -17.13 -9.84 10.42
N VAL A 151 -18.37 -10.30 10.26
CA VAL A 151 -19.45 -9.97 11.19
C VAL A 151 -19.36 -10.94 12.37
N THR A 152 -19.02 -10.44 13.55
CA THR A 152 -18.86 -11.25 14.77
C THR A 152 -20.13 -11.30 15.62
N ASP A 153 -21.00 -10.30 15.49
CA ASP A 153 -22.21 -10.14 16.29
C ASP A 153 -23.45 -10.38 15.42
N ASN A 154 -24.37 -11.21 15.90
CA ASN A 154 -25.69 -11.49 15.31
C ASN A 154 -25.68 -11.70 13.78
N GLN A 155 -24.77 -12.57 13.32
CA GLN A 155 -24.48 -12.81 11.91
C GLN A 155 -25.73 -13.17 11.08
N ASP A 156 -26.67 -13.94 11.62
CA ASP A 156 -27.89 -14.31 10.90
C ASP A 156 -28.78 -13.09 10.61
N LEU A 157 -28.89 -12.16 11.55
CA LEU A 157 -29.65 -10.93 11.36
C LEU A 157 -29.00 -10.02 10.32
N PHE A 158 -27.67 -9.89 10.38
CA PHE A 158 -26.91 -9.15 9.37
C PHE A 158 -27.09 -9.75 7.98
N ASN A 159 -26.93 -11.08 7.85
CA ASN A 159 -27.13 -11.80 6.58
C ASN A 159 -28.53 -11.53 6.00
N GLN A 160 -29.57 -11.63 6.84
CA GLN A 160 -30.95 -11.36 6.42
C GLN A 160 -31.15 -9.92 5.95
N GLN A 161 -30.59 -8.95 6.66
CA GLN A 161 -30.68 -7.52 6.31
C GLN A 161 -29.93 -7.21 5.01
N VAL A 162 -28.71 -7.72 4.83
CA VAL A 162 -27.94 -7.57 3.59
C VAL A 162 -28.72 -8.13 2.41
N LEU A 163 -29.24 -9.35 2.53
CA LEU A 163 -29.99 -9.99 1.43
C LEU A 163 -31.31 -9.26 1.13
N ALA A 164 -32.05 -8.82 2.15
CA ALA A 164 -33.27 -8.04 1.95
C ALA A 164 -32.98 -6.72 1.22
N MET A 165 -32.00 -5.96 1.71
CA MET A 165 -31.60 -4.68 1.13
C MET A 165 -31.03 -4.81 -0.28
N MET A 166 -30.28 -5.88 -0.54
CA MET A 166 -29.77 -6.21 -1.88
C MET A 166 -30.88 -6.58 -2.85
N ASN A 167 -31.88 -7.35 -2.40
CA ASN A 167 -33.02 -7.70 -3.23
C ASN A 167 -33.85 -6.47 -3.60
N ASP A 168 -34.03 -5.54 -2.68
CA ASP A 168 -34.69 -4.26 -2.93
C ASP A 168 -33.90 -3.40 -3.92
N THR A 169 -32.58 -3.29 -3.71
CA THR A 169 -31.68 -2.58 -4.61
C THR A 169 -31.71 -3.18 -6.01
N ALA A 170 -31.72 -4.51 -6.13
CA ALA A 170 -31.82 -5.19 -7.41
C ALA A 170 -33.16 -4.95 -8.11
N ASN A 171 -34.26 -4.98 -7.36
CA ASN A 171 -35.59 -4.65 -7.88
C ASN A 171 -35.63 -3.22 -8.41
N GLN A 172 -35.04 -2.27 -7.70
CA GLN A 172 -34.98 -0.87 -8.13
C GLN A 172 -34.11 -0.70 -9.39
N ALA A 173 -32.92 -1.30 -9.43
CA ALA A 173 -32.03 -1.23 -10.58
C ALA A 173 -32.64 -1.87 -11.84
N ALA A 174 -33.37 -2.98 -11.69
CA ALA A 174 -33.99 -3.69 -12.81
C ALA A 174 -35.19 -2.94 -13.42
N ASN A 175 -35.95 -2.22 -12.60
CA ASN A 175 -37.19 -1.54 -12.98
C ASN A 175 -37.01 -0.06 -13.32
N THR A 176 -35.78 0.41 -13.54
CA THR A 176 -35.55 1.77 -14.05
C THR A 176 -36.18 1.93 -15.45
N PRO A 177 -36.64 3.14 -15.81
CA PRO A 177 -37.20 3.41 -17.14
C PRO A 177 -36.25 2.99 -18.28
N GLU A 178 -36.83 2.69 -19.43
CA GLU A 178 -36.06 2.38 -20.63
C GLU A 178 -35.14 3.55 -21.01
N GLY A 179 -33.88 3.26 -21.36
CA GLY A 179 -32.86 4.28 -21.62
C GLY A 179 -32.22 4.91 -20.36
N ALA A 180 -32.71 4.60 -19.15
CA ALA A 180 -32.03 5.00 -17.92
C ALA A 180 -30.88 4.03 -17.57
N LYS A 181 -29.96 4.49 -16.71
CA LYS A 181 -28.95 3.62 -16.12
C LYS A 181 -29.66 2.60 -15.23
N LYS A 182 -29.50 1.31 -15.51
CA LYS A 182 -30.04 0.21 -14.68
C LYS A 182 -29.21 0.02 -13.43
N PHE A 183 -29.27 1.03 -12.56
CA PHE A 183 -28.42 1.26 -11.40
C PHE A 183 -29.27 1.68 -10.23
N ALA A 184 -29.00 1.13 -9.05
CA ALA A 184 -29.59 1.57 -7.81
C ALA A 184 -28.62 1.43 -6.65
N THR A 185 -28.85 2.25 -5.64
CA THR A 185 -28.13 2.23 -4.37
C THR A 185 -29.13 2.39 -3.24
N ARG A 186 -28.81 1.85 -2.06
CA ARG A 186 -29.61 2.07 -0.86
C ARG A 186 -28.70 2.18 0.36
N GLU A 187 -29.14 2.98 1.33
CA GLU A 187 -28.52 3.18 2.64
C GLU A 187 -29.57 2.94 3.72
N GLU A 188 -29.22 2.18 4.75
CA GLU A 188 -30.09 1.88 5.89
C GLU A 188 -29.26 1.63 7.15
N ASP A 189 -29.70 2.16 8.30
CA ASP A 189 -29.10 1.87 9.60
C ASP A 189 -29.60 0.53 10.11
N VAL A 190 -28.69 -0.43 10.25
CA VAL A 190 -29.00 -1.81 10.63
C VAL A 190 -28.59 -2.09 12.07
N ASN A 191 -29.49 -2.72 12.82
CA ASN A 191 -29.30 -3.07 14.22
C ASN A 191 -28.88 -4.54 14.38
N PHE A 192 -27.65 -4.87 14.01
CA PHE A 192 -27.07 -6.20 14.19
C PHE A 192 -25.95 -6.25 15.26
N SER A 193 -25.51 -5.07 15.73
CA SER A 193 -24.50 -4.90 16.78
C SER A 193 -25.10 -4.16 17.99
N SER A 194 -24.33 -4.02 19.07
CA SER A 194 -24.68 -3.18 20.24
C SER A 194 -24.93 -1.70 19.89
N THR A 195 -24.57 -1.28 18.68
CA THR A 195 -24.85 0.04 18.07
C THR A 195 -25.40 -0.13 16.66
N PHE A 196 -26.21 0.83 16.19
CA PHE A 196 -26.61 0.91 14.78
C PHE A 196 -25.36 1.11 13.90
N GLU A 197 -25.25 0.32 12.84
CA GLU A 197 -24.23 0.50 11.80
C GLU A 197 -24.92 0.80 10.46
N ALA A 198 -24.36 1.72 9.66
CA ALA A 198 -24.92 2.02 8.35
C ALA A 198 -24.51 0.94 7.34
N LEU A 199 -25.48 0.39 6.62
CA LEU A 199 -25.28 -0.54 5.52
C LEU A 199 -25.53 0.18 4.20
N TYR A 200 -24.63 -0.01 3.23
CA TYR A 200 -24.68 0.58 1.91
C TYR A 200 -24.73 -0.53 0.87
N THR A 201 -25.65 -0.46 -0.08
CA THR A 201 -25.80 -1.45 -1.15
C THR A 201 -25.85 -0.79 -2.52
N LEU A 202 -25.36 -1.51 -3.54
CA LEU A 202 -25.34 -1.09 -4.93
C LEU A 202 -25.64 -2.30 -5.82
N GLY A 203 -26.50 -2.11 -6.81
CA GLY A 203 -26.77 -3.10 -7.85
C GLY A 203 -26.83 -2.44 -9.23
N GLN A 204 -26.20 -3.06 -10.22
CA GLN A 204 -26.19 -2.55 -11.59
C GLN A 204 -26.18 -3.67 -12.63
N CYS A 205 -26.88 -3.48 -13.74
CA CYS A 205 -26.80 -4.34 -14.93
C CYS A 205 -26.60 -3.50 -16.20
N THR A 206 -26.27 -4.15 -17.32
CA THR A 206 -26.13 -3.45 -18.59
C THR A 206 -27.49 -2.93 -19.09
N PRO A 207 -27.59 -1.65 -19.52
CA PRO A 207 -28.85 -1.04 -19.98
C PRO A 207 -29.57 -1.73 -21.13
N ASP A 208 -28.87 -2.55 -21.93
CA ASP A 208 -29.40 -3.32 -23.06
C ASP A 208 -30.22 -4.55 -22.66
N LEU A 209 -30.28 -4.88 -21.36
CA LEU A 209 -31.11 -5.96 -20.83
C LEU A 209 -32.52 -5.48 -20.47
N ILE A 210 -33.53 -6.26 -20.82
CA ILE A 210 -34.90 -6.03 -20.33
C ILE A 210 -34.95 -6.21 -18.79
N SER A 211 -35.96 -5.63 -18.14
CA SER A 211 -36.08 -5.65 -16.67
C SER A 211 -36.06 -7.06 -16.08
N MET A 212 -36.67 -8.04 -16.77
CA MET A 212 -36.66 -9.44 -16.36
C MET A 212 -35.24 -10.03 -16.34
N ASP A 213 -34.47 -9.80 -17.39
CA ASP A 213 -33.10 -10.31 -17.55
C ASP A 213 -32.11 -9.60 -16.62
N CYS A 214 -32.28 -8.29 -16.43
CA CYS A 214 -31.52 -7.54 -15.44
C CYS A 214 -31.76 -8.09 -14.03
N ASN A 215 -33.03 -8.27 -13.64
CA ASN A 215 -33.38 -8.84 -12.33
C ASN A 215 -32.83 -10.26 -12.19
N ARG A 216 -32.99 -11.10 -13.22
CA ARG A 216 -32.42 -12.46 -13.24
C ARG A 216 -30.90 -12.43 -13.00
N CYS A 217 -30.18 -11.55 -13.69
CA CYS A 217 -28.73 -11.40 -13.50
C CYS A 217 -28.39 -10.98 -12.07
N LEU A 218 -29.04 -9.93 -11.56
CA LEU A 218 -28.81 -9.41 -10.22
C LEU A 218 -29.10 -10.47 -9.13
N ARG A 219 -30.14 -11.29 -9.31
CA ARG A 219 -30.45 -12.38 -8.38
C ARG A 219 -29.38 -13.47 -8.35
N MET A 220 -28.76 -13.80 -9.49
CA MET A 220 -27.64 -14.76 -9.56
C MET A 220 -26.39 -14.27 -8.82
N VAL A 221 -26.06 -12.98 -8.96
CA VAL A 221 -24.91 -12.42 -8.23
C VAL A 221 -25.21 -12.23 -6.75
N ILE A 222 -26.46 -11.92 -6.38
CA ILE A 222 -26.90 -11.85 -4.97
C ILE A 222 -26.82 -13.22 -4.29
N SER A 223 -27.23 -14.31 -4.97
CA SER A 223 -27.14 -15.65 -4.40
C SER A 223 -25.70 -16.12 -4.16
N SER A 224 -24.72 -15.42 -4.76
CA SER A 224 -23.28 -15.70 -4.60
C SER A 224 -22.59 -14.74 -3.63
N LEU A 225 -23.32 -13.83 -2.98
CA LEU A 225 -22.75 -12.89 -2.02
C LEU A 225 -22.29 -13.61 -0.74
N PRO A 226 -21.02 -13.47 -0.34
CA PRO A 226 -20.54 -14.01 0.93
C PRO A 226 -20.94 -13.05 2.05
N THR A 227 -22.10 -13.29 2.67
CA THR A 227 -22.68 -12.40 3.68
C THR A 227 -21.97 -12.46 5.04
N GLU A 228 -21.01 -13.38 5.22
CA GLU A 228 -20.24 -13.51 6.46
C GLU A 228 -19.27 -12.33 6.72
N TRP A 229 -19.08 -11.48 5.72
CA TRP A 229 -18.14 -10.36 5.73
C TRP A 229 -18.90 -9.05 5.86
N ARG A 230 -18.27 -8.01 6.42
CA ARG A 230 -18.88 -6.66 6.53
C ARG A 230 -19.01 -5.94 5.18
N GLY A 231 -18.52 -6.54 4.11
CA GLY A 231 -18.64 -6.03 2.76
C GLY A 231 -18.27 -7.11 1.76
N ALA A 232 -18.94 -7.11 0.61
CA ALA A 232 -18.58 -7.98 -0.50
C ALA A 232 -19.10 -7.41 -1.81
N ARG A 233 -18.47 -7.85 -2.90
CA ARG A 233 -18.87 -7.53 -4.27
C ARG A 233 -18.82 -8.78 -5.13
N VAL A 234 -19.82 -8.94 -5.99
CA VAL A 234 -19.85 -9.99 -7.00
C VAL A 234 -19.95 -9.35 -8.38
N LEU A 235 -19.04 -9.76 -9.27
CA LEU A 235 -18.90 -9.24 -10.64
C LEU A 235 -19.27 -10.32 -11.65
N ASN A 236 -20.24 -10.01 -12.52
CA ASN A 236 -20.52 -10.73 -13.75
C ASN A 236 -20.39 -9.76 -14.95
N PRO A 237 -20.30 -10.29 -16.20
CA PRO A 237 -20.22 -9.44 -17.38
C PRO A 237 -21.49 -8.64 -17.70
N SER A 238 -22.66 -9.09 -17.21
CA SER A 238 -23.96 -8.43 -17.43
C SER A 238 -24.48 -7.67 -16.21
N CYS A 239 -23.97 -7.93 -15.02
CA CYS A 239 -24.41 -7.27 -13.79
C CYS A 239 -23.40 -7.41 -12.66
N ASN A 240 -23.51 -6.55 -11.65
CA ASN A 240 -22.72 -6.64 -10.43
C ASN A 240 -23.51 -6.10 -9.23
N VAL A 241 -23.11 -6.55 -8.05
CA VAL A 241 -23.63 -6.07 -6.76
C VAL A 241 -22.50 -5.82 -5.78
N ARG A 242 -22.67 -4.85 -4.88
CA ARG A 242 -21.74 -4.59 -3.78
C ARG A 242 -22.48 -4.12 -2.54
N TYR A 243 -22.13 -4.64 -1.37
CA TYR A 243 -22.47 -4.01 -0.09
C TYR A 243 -21.21 -3.71 0.72
N GLU A 244 -21.29 -2.69 1.56
CA GLU A 244 -20.26 -2.31 2.52
C GLU A 244 -20.92 -1.63 3.74
N THR A 245 -20.20 -1.56 4.86
CA THR A 245 -20.58 -0.75 6.03
C THR A 245 -20.03 0.68 6.00
N TYR A 246 -19.57 1.15 4.83
CA TYR A 246 -19.13 2.53 4.60
C TYR A 246 -19.62 3.02 3.23
N LEU A 247 -19.84 4.32 3.09
CA LEU A 247 -20.27 4.91 1.81
C LEU A 247 -19.17 4.77 0.74
N PHE A 248 -19.53 4.22 -0.42
CA PHE A 248 -18.60 3.98 -1.55
C PHE A 248 -19.10 4.49 -2.91
N TYR A 249 -20.22 5.22 -2.93
CA TYR A 249 -20.81 5.82 -4.14
C TYR A 249 -21.20 7.28 -3.89
N ASN A 250 -21.32 8.08 -4.96
CA ASN A 250 -21.74 9.47 -4.87
C ASN A 250 -23.26 9.58 -4.66
N GLN A 251 -23.68 10.14 -3.51
CA GLN A 251 -25.10 10.33 -3.16
C GLN A 251 -25.85 11.31 -4.09
N THR A 252 -25.15 12.15 -4.85
CA THR A 252 -25.75 13.15 -5.75
C THR A 252 -26.23 12.62 -7.10
N GLY A 253 -25.99 11.34 -7.41
CA GLY A 253 -26.31 10.73 -8.71
C GLY A 253 -27.70 10.10 -8.85
N VAL A 254 -28.52 10.07 -7.79
CA VAL A 254 -29.83 9.38 -7.80
C VAL A 254 -30.96 10.40 -7.72
N ALA A 255 -31.76 10.49 -8.78
CA ALA A 255 -32.95 11.35 -8.80
C ALA A 255 -33.98 10.84 -7.78
N SER A 256 -34.30 11.67 -6.78
CA SER A 256 -35.42 11.45 -5.87
C SER A 256 -36.76 11.56 -6.63
N PRO A 257 -37.82 10.81 -6.23
CA PRO A 257 -39.13 10.91 -6.86
C PRO A 257 -39.75 12.31 -6.68
N PRO A 258 -40.55 12.81 -7.64
CA PRO A 258 -41.09 14.16 -7.57
C PRO A 258 -42.24 14.27 -6.56
N SER A 259 -42.13 15.22 -5.64
CA SER A 259 -43.23 15.67 -4.78
C SER A 259 -44.27 16.48 -5.59
N PRO A 260 -45.56 16.49 -5.18
CA PRO A 260 -46.64 17.07 -5.98
C PRO A 260 -46.58 18.61 -6.08
N PRO A 261 -47.12 19.20 -7.17
CA PRO A 261 -46.96 20.63 -7.46
C PRO A 261 -47.89 21.50 -6.62
N ALA A 262 -47.33 22.57 -6.04
CA ALA A 262 -48.11 23.66 -5.46
C ALA A 262 -48.61 24.62 -6.56
N PRO A 263 -49.75 25.32 -6.36
CA PRO A 263 -50.45 26.03 -7.42
C PRO A 263 -49.73 27.31 -7.84
N GLY A 264 -49.78 27.60 -9.14
CA GLY A 264 -49.17 28.76 -9.76
C GLY A 264 -49.79 30.10 -9.36
N GLY A 265 -48.92 31.11 -9.32
CA GLY A 265 -49.30 32.52 -9.30
C GLY A 265 -48.56 33.26 -10.41
N ASN A 266 -49.28 33.60 -11.49
CA ASN A 266 -48.82 34.55 -12.51
C ASN A 266 -48.81 35.97 -11.93
N GLY A 267 -47.73 36.72 -12.12
CA GLY A 267 -47.72 38.12 -11.69
C GLY A 267 -46.43 38.90 -12.02
N ARG A 268 -46.34 39.37 -13.26
CA ARG A 268 -45.68 40.59 -13.76
C ARG A 268 -44.43 41.13 -13.03
N ARG A 269 -43.34 41.20 -13.82
CA ARG A 269 -42.06 41.87 -13.57
C ARG A 269 -42.21 43.27 -12.95
N SER A 270 -41.58 43.49 -11.81
CA SER A 270 -41.18 44.82 -11.31
C SER A 270 -39.69 44.76 -10.90
N TRP A 271 -38.85 45.30 -11.78
CA TRP A 271 -37.38 45.27 -11.67
C TRP A 271 -36.77 45.92 -10.39
N PRO A 272 -37.44 46.80 -9.61
CA PRO A 272 -36.79 47.40 -8.43
C PRO A 272 -36.66 46.47 -7.20
N ILE A 273 -37.45 45.40 -7.11
CA ILE A 273 -37.43 44.51 -5.92
C ILE A 273 -36.27 43.49 -5.98
N ILE A 274 -35.86 43.10 -7.19
CA ILE A 274 -34.76 42.15 -7.41
C ILE A 274 -33.43 42.74 -6.93
N VAL A 275 -33.17 44.04 -7.15
CA VAL A 275 -31.92 44.67 -6.70
C VAL A 275 -31.84 44.74 -5.16
N ALA A 276 -32.97 45.03 -4.50
CA ALA A 276 -33.04 45.11 -3.04
C ALA A 276 -32.84 43.76 -2.32
N ILE A 277 -33.10 42.63 -3.01
CA ILE A 277 -32.94 41.27 -2.46
C ILE A 277 -31.61 40.64 -2.90
N VAL A 278 -31.19 40.88 -4.14
CA VAL A 278 -29.97 40.28 -4.69
C VAL A 278 -28.71 40.90 -4.10
N VAL A 279 -28.68 42.20 -3.82
CA VAL A 279 -27.49 42.86 -3.26
C VAL A 279 -27.17 42.37 -1.83
N PRO A 280 -28.14 42.24 -0.89
CA PRO A 280 -27.88 41.65 0.42
C PRO A 280 -27.50 40.17 0.35
N ILE A 281 -28.13 39.39 -0.54
CA ILE A 281 -27.83 37.96 -0.67
C ILE A 281 -26.43 37.75 -1.24
N THR A 282 -26.04 38.51 -2.27
CA THR A 282 -24.70 38.44 -2.85
C THR A 282 -23.63 38.89 -1.87
N ALA A 283 -23.87 39.97 -1.11
CA ALA A 283 -22.97 40.40 -0.04
C ALA A 283 -22.86 39.35 1.08
N SER A 284 -23.97 38.73 1.46
CA SER A 284 -24.01 37.68 2.48
C SER A 284 -23.25 36.43 2.04
N ILE A 285 -23.44 35.99 0.79
CA ILE A 285 -22.70 34.87 0.19
C ILE A 285 -21.20 35.20 0.12
N PHE A 286 -20.84 36.42 -0.27
CA PHE A 286 -19.44 36.84 -0.32
C PHE A 286 -18.79 36.83 1.07
N LEU A 287 -19.49 37.31 2.10
CA LEU A 287 -19.04 37.25 3.49
C LEU A 287 -18.94 35.81 4.00
N LEU A 288 -19.88 34.93 3.64
CA LEU A 288 -19.86 33.50 3.99
C LEU A 288 -18.69 32.79 3.31
N LEU A 289 -18.41 33.09 2.04
CA LEU A 289 -17.26 32.55 1.31
C LEU A 289 -15.95 33.09 1.87
N LEU A 290 -15.88 34.38 2.22
CA LEU A 290 -14.71 34.98 2.87
C LEU A 290 -14.49 34.37 4.26
N MET A 291 -15.56 34.14 5.03
CA MET A 291 -15.51 33.52 6.35
C MET A 291 -15.14 32.04 6.25
N CYS A 292 -15.69 31.29 5.30
CA CYS A 292 -15.26 29.93 4.96
C CYS A 292 -13.81 29.88 4.48
N TRP A 293 -13.34 30.88 3.73
CA TRP A 293 -11.95 30.97 3.29
C TRP A 293 -11.00 31.31 4.44
N LEU A 294 -11.42 32.19 5.36
CA LEU A 294 -10.69 32.49 6.60
C LEU A 294 -10.69 31.32 7.57
N LEU A 295 -11.81 30.59 7.70
CA LEU A 295 -11.92 29.34 8.46
C LEU A 295 -11.09 28.23 7.82
N LYS A 296 -11.09 28.08 6.49
CA LYS A 296 -10.20 27.16 5.78
C LYS A 296 -8.74 27.57 5.90
N ARG A 297 -8.40 28.86 5.89
CA ARG A 297 -7.03 29.34 6.20
C ARG A 297 -6.64 29.06 7.65
N ARG A 298 -7.57 29.20 8.60
CA ARG A 298 -7.37 28.83 10.01
C ARG A 298 -7.29 27.32 10.23
N ALA A 299 -8.06 26.52 9.50
CA ALA A 299 -8.01 25.05 9.51
C ALA A 299 -6.77 24.51 8.79
N LYS A 300 -6.33 25.16 7.71
CA LYS A 300 -5.04 24.90 7.05
C LYS A 300 -3.85 25.34 7.93
N LYS A 301 -4.06 26.30 8.85
CA LYS A 301 -3.13 26.60 9.95
C LYS A 301 -3.29 25.68 11.18
N LYS A 302 -4.31 24.81 11.25
CA LYS A 302 -4.59 23.94 12.41
C LYS A 302 -4.38 22.44 12.11
N TYR A 303 -4.26 22.07 10.84
CA TYR A 303 -3.70 20.77 10.40
C TYR A 303 -2.16 20.83 10.26
N ASP A 304 -1.58 22.00 10.53
CA ASP A 304 -0.15 22.24 10.55
C ASP A 304 0.23 22.76 11.94
N THR A 305 0.06 21.92 12.94
CA THR A 305 0.66 22.14 14.27
C THR A 305 0.92 20.82 14.97
N ASN A 306 2.01 20.16 14.60
CA ASN A 306 3.08 19.74 15.53
C ASN A 306 4.09 18.80 14.87
N VAL A 307 4.85 19.29 13.88
CA VAL A 307 6.31 19.24 13.96
C VAL A 307 6.82 20.51 13.27
N GLY A 308 7.09 21.56 14.05
CA GLY A 308 7.78 22.74 13.52
C GLY A 308 9.12 22.32 12.94
N TYR A 309 9.32 22.51 11.64
CA TYR A 309 10.62 22.49 11.00
C TYR A 309 10.74 23.59 9.96
N ASP A 310 11.93 24.19 9.98
CA ASP A 310 12.39 25.29 9.16
C ASP A 310 12.57 24.85 7.71
N ILE A 311 11.76 25.41 6.82
CA ILE A 311 11.87 25.26 5.35
C ILE A 311 13.30 25.55 4.87
N THR A 312 14.04 26.39 5.59
CA THR A 312 15.43 26.79 5.31
C THR A 312 16.46 25.64 5.37
N THR A 313 16.20 24.57 6.13
CA THR A 313 17.13 23.41 6.21
C THR A 313 16.96 22.43 5.06
N ILE A 314 15.74 22.30 4.50
CA ILE A 314 15.48 21.45 3.33
C ILE A 314 16.04 22.09 2.07
N ASP A 315 15.92 23.41 1.91
CA ASP A 315 16.51 24.15 0.79
C ASP A 315 18.04 24.05 0.76
N SER A 316 18.69 23.91 1.93
CA SER A 316 20.17 23.77 2.02
C SER A 316 20.72 22.42 1.56
N LEU A 317 19.86 21.40 1.43
CA LEU A 317 20.23 20.04 1.03
C LEU A 317 19.96 19.77 -0.46
N GLN A 318 19.51 20.78 -1.21
CA GLN A 318 19.20 20.65 -2.62
C GLN A 318 20.47 20.80 -3.47
N TYR A 319 20.75 19.78 -4.28
CA TYR A 319 21.76 19.83 -5.34
C TYR A 319 21.11 20.22 -6.66
N ASP A 320 21.84 20.99 -7.46
CA ASP A 320 21.47 21.24 -8.86
C ASP A 320 21.75 20.01 -9.71
N TYR A 321 20.93 19.79 -10.74
CA TYR A 321 21.04 18.61 -11.60
C TYR A 321 22.40 18.54 -12.29
N ALA A 322 22.97 19.69 -12.65
CA ALA A 322 24.27 19.77 -13.31
C ALA A 322 25.42 19.24 -12.42
N THR A 323 25.41 19.52 -11.12
CA THR A 323 26.41 18.97 -10.19
C THR A 323 26.30 17.45 -10.10
N ILE A 324 25.09 16.91 -10.02
CA ILE A 324 24.88 15.46 -9.93
C ILE A 324 25.24 14.76 -11.25
N GLU A 325 24.86 15.36 -12.38
CA GLU A 325 25.22 14.86 -13.70
C GLU A 325 26.74 14.84 -13.89
N ALA A 326 27.45 15.90 -13.48
CA ALA A 326 28.92 15.92 -13.52
C ALA A 326 29.55 14.89 -12.57
N ALA A 327 29.04 14.78 -11.34
CA ALA A 327 29.56 13.87 -10.33
C ALA A 327 29.43 12.38 -10.73
N THR A 328 28.42 12.04 -11.53
CA THR A 328 28.12 10.66 -11.98
C THR A 328 28.67 10.34 -13.37
N ASP A 329 29.41 11.26 -13.99
CA ASP A 329 29.82 11.18 -15.40
C ASP A 329 28.61 10.93 -16.33
N LYS A 330 27.60 11.81 -16.22
CA LYS A 330 26.33 11.75 -16.96
C LYS A 330 25.56 10.45 -16.74
N PHE A 331 25.54 9.96 -15.49
CA PHE A 331 24.91 8.68 -15.14
C PHE A 331 25.45 7.52 -15.98
N SER A 332 26.77 7.49 -16.19
CA SER A 332 27.44 6.44 -16.97
C SER A 332 27.19 5.06 -16.38
N ASP A 333 26.93 4.07 -17.25
CA ASP A 333 26.78 2.66 -16.85
C ASP A 333 28.03 2.13 -16.12
N ALA A 334 29.21 2.69 -16.38
CA ALA A 334 30.44 2.34 -15.68
C ALA A 334 30.39 2.66 -14.17
N ASN A 335 29.55 3.63 -13.79
CA ASN A 335 29.32 4.04 -12.41
C ASN A 335 28.08 3.39 -11.79
N LYS A 336 27.35 2.54 -12.51
CA LYS A 336 26.11 1.93 -12.01
C LYS A 336 26.43 0.91 -10.91
N LEU A 337 25.90 1.16 -9.72
CA LEU A 337 26.04 0.32 -8.52
C LEU A 337 24.97 -0.77 -8.47
N GLY A 338 23.77 -0.48 -8.98
CA GLY A 338 22.65 -1.41 -9.01
C GLY A 338 21.38 -0.79 -9.61
N GLU A 339 20.40 -1.64 -9.88
CA GLU A 339 19.08 -1.27 -10.38
C GLU A 339 18.02 -2.15 -9.72
N GLY A 340 16.90 -1.57 -9.32
CA GLY A 340 15.78 -2.30 -8.73
C GLY A 340 14.44 -1.60 -8.98
N GLY A 341 13.38 -2.08 -8.33
CA GLY A 341 12.03 -1.52 -8.46
C GLY A 341 11.88 -0.05 -8.04
N PHE A 342 12.92 0.52 -7.42
CA PHE A 342 12.96 1.90 -6.92
C PHE A 342 13.90 2.80 -7.73
N GLY A 343 14.37 2.34 -8.89
CA GLY A 343 15.24 3.10 -9.78
C GLY A 343 16.69 2.63 -9.78
N GLU A 344 17.54 3.44 -10.40
CA GLU A 344 18.95 3.13 -10.66
C GLU A 344 19.84 3.85 -9.65
N VAL A 345 20.91 3.19 -9.20
CA VAL A 345 21.88 3.75 -8.25
C VAL A 345 23.24 3.85 -8.91
N TYR A 346 23.85 5.03 -8.85
CA TYR A 346 25.15 5.33 -9.43
C TYR A 346 26.14 5.77 -8.35
N LYS A 347 27.42 5.41 -8.53
CA LYS A 347 28.52 6.03 -7.78
C LYS A 347 28.78 7.41 -8.38
N GLY A 348 29.01 8.39 -7.52
CA GLY A 348 29.46 9.71 -7.94
C GLY A 348 30.59 10.24 -7.09
N ILE A 349 31.33 11.21 -7.62
CA ILE A 349 32.37 11.95 -6.90
C ILE A 349 32.05 13.42 -7.02
N LEU A 350 31.74 14.08 -5.91
CA LEU A 350 31.51 15.52 -5.87
C LEU A 350 32.82 16.28 -6.06
N SER A 351 32.74 17.58 -6.41
CA SER A 351 33.91 18.44 -6.63
C SER A 351 34.84 18.54 -5.43
N ASN A 352 34.31 18.37 -4.22
CA ASN A 352 35.04 18.29 -2.96
C ASN A 352 35.68 16.91 -2.69
N GLN A 353 35.73 16.02 -3.68
CA GLN A 353 36.24 14.63 -3.60
C GLN A 353 35.41 13.69 -2.72
N GLN A 354 34.22 14.11 -2.28
CA GLN A 354 33.34 13.23 -1.53
C GLN A 354 32.67 12.20 -2.44
N GLU A 355 32.88 10.92 -2.15
CA GLU A 355 32.15 9.83 -2.81
C GLU A 355 30.70 9.78 -2.33
N ILE A 356 29.78 9.64 -3.29
CA ILE A 356 28.34 9.63 -3.07
C ILE A 356 27.67 8.46 -3.80
N ALA A 357 26.52 8.05 -3.29
CA ALA A 357 25.59 7.16 -3.99
C ALA A 357 24.38 7.96 -4.46
N VAL A 358 24.09 7.92 -5.75
CA VAL A 358 23.05 8.71 -6.41
C VAL A 358 21.95 7.77 -6.86
N LYS A 359 20.81 7.78 -6.15
CA LYS A 359 19.61 7.01 -6.49
C LYS A 359 18.69 7.86 -7.34
N LYS A 360 18.58 7.52 -8.62
CA LYS A 360 17.69 8.16 -9.59
C LYS A 360 16.38 7.37 -9.66
N LEU A 361 15.29 7.97 -9.17
CA LEU A 361 13.99 7.29 -9.13
C LEU A 361 13.37 7.19 -10.53
N SER A 362 12.71 6.06 -10.82
CA SER A 362 12.12 5.79 -12.14
C SER A 362 11.03 6.79 -12.52
N ARG A 363 11.05 7.28 -13.78
CA ARG A 363 10.00 8.17 -14.31
C ARG A 363 8.70 7.39 -14.54
N GLY A 364 7.59 7.81 -13.91
CA GLY A 364 6.25 7.38 -14.31
C GLY A 364 5.44 6.51 -13.33
N SER A 365 5.92 6.26 -12.10
CA SER A 365 5.09 5.63 -11.06
C SER A 365 4.61 6.67 -10.05
N GLY A 366 3.31 6.75 -9.78
CA GLY A 366 2.78 7.56 -8.66
C GLY A 366 3.34 7.11 -7.29
N GLN A 367 3.97 5.94 -7.25
CA GLN A 367 4.75 5.43 -6.13
C GLN A 367 6.06 6.20 -5.90
N GLY A 368 6.82 6.52 -6.96
CA GLY A 368 8.12 7.19 -6.85
C GLY A 368 8.04 8.58 -6.21
N ASP A 369 6.93 9.29 -6.41
CA ASP A 369 6.70 10.61 -5.82
C ASP A 369 6.46 10.55 -4.31
N GLU A 370 5.66 9.59 -3.86
CA GLU A 370 5.43 9.36 -2.44
C GLU A 370 6.69 8.85 -1.75
N GLU A 371 7.44 7.96 -2.41
CA GLU A 371 8.72 7.45 -1.91
C GLU A 371 9.76 8.56 -1.80
N PHE A 372 9.93 9.39 -2.84
CA PHE A 372 10.81 10.55 -2.80
C PHE A 372 10.48 11.48 -1.63
N LYS A 373 9.19 11.84 -1.48
CA LYS A 373 8.72 12.69 -0.38
C LYS A 373 9.01 12.04 0.97
N ASN A 374 8.74 10.74 1.11
CA ASN A 374 9.03 10.02 2.36
C ASN A 374 10.53 10.06 2.67
N GLU A 375 11.39 9.72 1.70
CA GLU A 375 12.84 9.67 1.91
C GLU A 375 13.41 11.05 2.27
N VAL A 376 13.01 12.11 1.57
CA VAL A 376 13.45 13.48 1.88
C VAL A 376 12.97 13.92 3.27
N VAL A 377 11.71 13.66 3.62
CA VAL A 377 11.12 14.08 4.91
C VAL A 377 11.66 13.27 6.09
N LEU A 378 11.94 11.98 5.89
CA LEU A 378 12.39 11.05 6.92
C LEU A 378 13.90 11.09 7.11
N VAL A 379 14.67 10.90 6.04
CA VAL A 379 16.11 10.65 6.15
C VAL A 379 16.87 11.93 6.49
N ALA A 380 16.36 13.11 6.13
CA ALA A 380 16.91 14.38 6.61
C ALA A 380 16.88 14.52 8.15
N LYS A 381 16.04 13.74 8.85
CA LYS A 381 15.89 13.76 10.31
C LYS A 381 16.62 12.62 11.02
N LEU A 382 17.12 11.64 10.26
CA LEU A 382 17.73 10.43 10.80
C LEU A 382 19.25 10.58 10.81
N GLN A 383 19.83 10.54 12.00
CA GLN A 383 21.28 10.57 12.17
C GLN A 383 21.70 9.49 13.15
N HIS A 384 22.15 8.36 12.61
CA HIS A 384 22.63 7.25 13.40
C HIS A 384 23.65 6.42 12.61
N ARG A 385 24.66 5.88 13.31
CA ARG A 385 25.77 5.14 12.68
C ARG A 385 25.30 3.94 11.85
N SER A 386 24.22 3.30 12.28
CA SER A 386 23.63 2.12 11.62
C SER A 386 22.55 2.45 10.59
N LEU A 387 22.41 3.71 10.16
CA LEU A 387 21.51 4.11 9.08
C LEU A 387 22.34 4.78 7.98
N VAL A 388 21.92 4.62 6.72
CA VAL A 388 22.53 5.35 5.60
C VAL A 388 22.11 6.81 5.66
N ARG A 389 23.09 7.71 5.64
CA ARG A 389 22.85 9.16 5.68
C ARG A 389 22.49 9.71 4.31
N LEU A 390 21.34 10.39 4.21
CA LEU A 390 21.01 11.25 3.08
C LEU A 390 21.84 12.54 3.19
N LEU A 391 22.59 12.84 2.14
CA LEU A 391 23.41 14.05 2.00
C LEU A 391 22.63 15.17 1.34
N GLY A 392 21.65 14.83 0.51
CA GLY A 392 20.77 15.78 -0.14
C GLY A 392 19.90 15.15 -1.21
N PHE A 393 19.24 15.99 -1.99
CA PHE A 393 18.36 15.56 -3.06
C PHE A 393 18.45 16.54 -4.24
N CYS A 394 18.01 16.11 -5.42
CA CYS A 394 17.76 16.99 -6.55
C CYS A 394 16.31 16.80 -6.98
N LEU A 395 15.60 17.92 -7.05
CA LEU A 395 14.24 18.03 -7.59
C LEU A 395 14.24 19.14 -8.63
N GLU A 396 14.81 18.85 -9.79
CA GLU A 396 14.85 19.75 -10.93
C GLU A 396 14.28 19.07 -12.16
N ARG A 397 13.56 19.83 -12.98
CA ARG A 397 12.85 19.32 -14.16
C ARG A 397 11.82 18.26 -13.73
N GLU A 398 11.94 17.04 -14.24
CA GLU A 398 11.13 15.87 -13.87
C GLU A 398 11.97 14.80 -13.14
N GLU A 399 13.21 15.14 -12.78
CA GLU A 399 14.14 14.21 -12.14
C GLU A 399 13.99 14.26 -10.62
N ARG A 400 13.87 13.07 -10.03
CA ARG A 400 13.79 12.87 -8.58
C ARG A 400 15.00 12.05 -8.18
N ILE A 401 15.98 12.71 -7.59
CA ILE A 401 17.27 12.10 -7.28
C ILE A 401 17.58 12.26 -5.81
N LEU A 402 18.00 11.18 -5.17
CA LEU A 402 18.42 11.14 -3.78
C LEU A 402 19.93 10.89 -3.71
N VAL A 403 20.63 11.66 -2.89
CA VAL A 403 22.09 11.62 -2.76
C VAL A 403 22.45 11.14 -1.37
N TYR A 404 23.09 9.98 -1.26
CA TYR A 404 23.49 9.36 0.00
C TYR A 404 25.01 9.30 0.13
N GLU A 405 25.46 9.04 1.36
CA GLU A 405 26.83 8.58 1.58
C GLU A 405 27.10 7.27 0.82
N TYR A 406 28.30 7.13 0.26
CA TYR A 406 28.71 5.91 -0.42
C TYR A 406 29.13 4.83 0.59
N ALA A 407 28.51 3.66 0.51
CA ALA A 407 28.87 2.47 1.28
C ALA A 407 29.71 1.52 0.38
N PRO A 408 31.03 1.39 0.62
CA PRO A 408 31.92 0.70 -0.31
C PRO A 408 31.74 -0.82 -0.34
N ASN A 409 31.24 -1.43 0.74
CA ASN A 409 31.07 -2.88 0.87
C ASN A 409 29.65 -3.33 0.48
N LYS A 410 29.00 -2.67 -0.49
CA LYS A 410 27.70 -3.09 -1.07
C LYS A 410 26.65 -3.45 0.00
N SER A 411 25.73 -4.36 -0.32
CA SER A 411 24.65 -4.84 0.54
C SER A 411 24.97 -6.19 1.18
N LEU A 412 24.28 -6.52 2.27
CA LEU A 412 24.51 -7.73 3.06
C LEU A 412 24.20 -9.01 2.29
N ASP A 413 23.16 -8.99 1.43
CA ASP A 413 22.79 -10.12 0.57
C ASP A 413 23.92 -10.56 -0.37
N TYR A 414 24.74 -9.61 -0.84
CA TYR A 414 25.94 -9.88 -1.66
C TYR A 414 26.95 -10.76 -0.92
N PHE A 415 27.05 -10.66 0.40
CA PHE A 415 27.97 -11.48 1.20
C PHE A 415 27.33 -12.73 1.76
N VAL A 416 26.07 -12.67 2.18
CA VAL A 416 25.40 -13.77 2.88
C VAL A 416 24.94 -14.86 1.92
N PHE A 417 24.59 -14.55 0.67
CA PHE A 417 24.03 -15.54 -0.26
C PHE A 417 24.97 -15.95 -1.41
N ASP A 418 26.05 -15.21 -1.66
CA ASP A 418 27.06 -15.61 -2.65
C ASP A 418 28.04 -16.61 -2.01
N PRO A 419 28.10 -17.88 -2.46
CA PRO A 419 28.97 -18.90 -1.87
C PRO A 419 30.45 -18.51 -1.84
N VAL A 420 30.90 -17.66 -2.77
CA VAL A 420 32.28 -17.18 -2.84
C VAL A 420 32.54 -16.10 -1.78
N LYS A 421 31.52 -15.33 -1.40
CA LYS A 421 31.62 -14.21 -0.46
C LYS A 421 31.26 -14.58 0.97
N GLN A 422 30.49 -15.64 1.18
CA GLN A 422 30.08 -16.13 2.51
C GLN A 422 31.26 -16.30 3.48
N GLY A 423 32.42 -16.76 2.98
CA GLY A 423 33.64 -16.93 3.77
C GLY A 423 34.27 -15.62 4.27
N GLN A 424 33.84 -14.46 3.77
CA GLN A 424 34.31 -13.15 4.24
C GLN A 424 33.55 -12.66 5.48
N LEU A 425 32.42 -13.30 5.81
CA LEU A 425 31.62 -13.02 7.00
C LEU A 425 31.76 -14.17 7.99
N ASP A 426 32.79 -14.11 8.84
CA ASP A 426 32.89 -14.97 10.01
C ASP A 426 31.77 -14.72 11.03
N TRP A 427 31.64 -15.58 12.03
CA TRP A 427 30.57 -15.46 13.03
C TRP A 427 30.63 -14.12 13.77
N LEU A 428 31.83 -13.65 14.12
CA LEU A 428 32.00 -12.38 14.84
C LEU A 428 31.47 -11.20 14.03
N ARG A 429 31.75 -11.14 12.72
CA ARG A 429 31.23 -10.11 11.81
C ARG A 429 29.72 -10.23 11.66
N ARG A 430 29.19 -11.43 11.43
CA ARG A 430 27.74 -11.66 11.33
C ARG A 430 27.01 -11.22 12.60
N TYR A 431 27.56 -11.53 13.77
CA TYR A 431 26.98 -11.13 15.04
C TYR A 431 27.01 -9.60 15.24
N LYS A 432 28.12 -8.93 14.91
CA LYS A 432 28.20 -7.47 14.91
C LYS A 432 27.21 -6.81 13.93
N ILE A 433 26.99 -7.43 12.78
CA ILE A 433 25.99 -6.99 11.80
C ILE A 433 24.58 -7.11 12.41
N ILE A 434 24.23 -8.25 13.02
CA ILE A 434 22.94 -8.43 13.71
C ILE A 434 22.74 -7.36 14.79
N GLU A 435 23.75 -7.13 15.64
CA GLU A 435 23.72 -6.12 16.70
C GLU A 435 23.57 -4.70 16.12
N GLY A 436 24.31 -4.37 15.07
CA GLY A 436 24.25 -3.06 14.43
C GLY A 436 22.90 -2.78 13.78
N ILE A 437 22.27 -3.78 13.14
CA ILE A 437 20.91 -3.69 12.60
C ILE A 437 19.91 -3.47 13.74
N ALA A 438 20.00 -4.25 14.82
CA ALA A 438 19.12 -4.11 15.98
C ALA A 438 19.18 -2.69 16.58
N ARG A 439 20.39 -2.13 16.71
CA ARG A 439 20.60 -0.73 17.15
C ARG A 439 19.96 0.27 16.18
N GLY A 440 20.08 0.05 14.88
CA GLY A 440 19.43 0.89 13.87
C GLY A 440 17.90 0.87 13.99
N ILE A 441 17.31 -0.30 14.18
CA ILE A 441 15.86 -0.46 14.38
C ILE A 441 15.40 0.19 15.69
N LEU A 442 16.13 -0.02 16.80
CA LEU A 442 15.83 0.63 18.08
C LEU A 442 15.80 2.15 17.95
N TYR A 443 16.78 2.72 17.24
CA TYR A 443 16.81 4.14 16.98
C TYR A 443 15.57 4.61 16.21
N LEU A 444 15.16 3.87 15.17
CA LEU A 444 13.95 4.22 14.41
C LEU A 444 12.68 4.15 15.26
N HIS A 445 12.59 3.20 16.20
CA HIS A 445 11.36 2.93 16.95
C HIS A 445 11.21 3.75 18.23
N GLU A 446 12.31 4.04 18.92
CA GLU A 446 12.29 4.64 20.27
C GLU A 446 13.23 5.85 20.43
N ASP A 447 14.49 5.78 19.95
CA ASP A 447 15.49 6.83 20.28
C ASP A 447 15.47 8.04 19.34
N SER A 448 14.88 7.90 18.16
CA SER A 448 14.72 9.01 17.23
C SER A 448 13.58 9.93 17.68
N ARG A 449 13.63 11.19 17.24
CA ARG A 449 12.62 12.21 17.60
C ARG A 449 11.19 11.78 17.23
N LEU A 450 11.04 10.97 16.19
CA LEU A 450 9.77 10.51 15.66
C LEU A 450 9.83 9.00 15.53
N ARG A 451 8.85 8.26 16.05
CA ARG A 451 8.76 6.82 15.84
C ARG A 451 8.53 6.53 14.36
N ILE A 452 9.41 5.74 13.76
CA ILE A 452 9.40 5.42 12.33
C ILE A 452 9.33 3.92 12.15
N ILE A 453 8.35 3.44 11.36
CA ILE A 453 8.26 2.04 10.94
C ILE A 453 8.81 1.92 9.52
N HIS A 454 9.81 1.07 9.31
CA HIS A 454 10.52 0.94 8.03
C HIS A 454 9.70 0.19 6.98
N ARG A 455 9.07 -0.93 7.35
CA ARG A 455 8.20 -1.79 6.51
C ARG A 455 8.85 -2.55 5.35
N ASP A 456 10.14 -2.37 5.09
CA ASP A 456 10.88 -3.10 4.03
C ASP A 456 12.30 -3.47 4.46
N LEU A 457 12.44 -4.01 5.67
CA LEU A 457 13.71 -4.54 6.16
C LEU A 457 14.01 -5.90 5.50
N LYS A 458 15.14 -5.98 4.78
CA LYS A 458 15.63 -7.17 4.07
C LYS A 458 17.13 -7.06 3.84
N ALA A 459 17.79 -8.17 3.47
CA ALA A 459 19.25 -8.23 3.37
C ALA A 459 19.81 -7.26 2.32
N SER A 460 19.10 -7.06 1.20
CA SER A 460 19.49 -6.10 0.16
C SER A 460 19.42 -4.63 0.61
N ASN A 461 18.66 -4.34 1.67
CA ASN A 461 18.50 -2.99 2.23
C ASN A 461 19.45 -2.72 3.41
N ILE A 462 20.32 -3.68 3.75
CA ILE A 462 21.40 -3.48 4.71
C ILE A 462 22.71 -3.27 3.94
N LEU A 463 23.19 -2.03 3.86
CA LEU A 463 24.50 -1.72 3.28
C LEU A 463 25.61 -1.93 4.30
N LEU A 464 26.84 -2.16 3.82
CA LEU A 464 28.03 -2.30 4.66
C LEU A 464 29.02 -1.17 4.37
N ASP A 465 29.44 -0.47 5.43
CA ASP A 465 30.48 0.55 5.32
C ASP A 465 31.89 -0.07 5.18
N GLY A 466 32.92 0.77 5.07
CA GLY A 466 34.31 0.33 4.89
C GLY A 466 34.83 -0.62 5.97
N ASP A 467 34.25 -0.55 7.17
CA ASP A 467 34.61 -1.38 8.33
C ASP A 467 33.67 -2.58 8.51
N MET A 468 32.81 -2.86 7.52
CA MET A 468 31.79 -3.92 7.54
C MET A 468 30.70 -3.71 8.61
N ASN A 469 30.45 -2.46 9.03
CA ASN A 469 29.30 -2.17 9.90
C ASN A 469 28.02 -2.01 9.06
N PRO A 470 26.87 -2.46 9.59
CA PRO A 470 25.60 -2.40 8.87
C PRO A 470 25.00 -1.00 8.90
N LYS A 471 24.43 -0.59 7.76
CA LYS A 471 23.65 0.63 7.57
C LYS A 471 22.32 0.29 6.92
N ILE A 472 21.22 0.53 7.62
CA ILE A 472 19.87 0.37 7.10
C ILE A 472 19.61 1.46 6.06
N SER A 473 19.06 1.07 4.91
CA SER A 473 18.82 1.93 3.75
C SER A 473 17.40 1.72 3.21
N ASP A 474 17.01 2.56 2.24
CA ASP A 474 15.73 2.49 1.50
C ASP A 474 14.48 2.79 2.34
N PHE A 475 14.31 4.07 2.68
CA PHE A 475 13.20 4.55 3.51
C PHE A 475 11.96 4.95 2.70
N GLY A 476 11.90 4.64 1.40
CA GLY A 476 10.78 5.05 0.53
C GLY A 476 9.42 4.57 1.04
N MET A 477 9.41 3.40 1.69
CA MET A 477 8.21 2.81 2.29
C MET A 477 8.00 3.19 3.76
N ALA A 478 8.91 3.90 4.41
CA ALA A 478 8.80 4.13 5.84
C ALA A 478 7.62 5.05 6.21
N ARG A 479 7.16 4.96 7.46
CA ARG A 479 6.01 5.71 7.97
C ARG A 479 6.29 6.28 9.36
N ILE A 480 5.93 7.56 9.53
CA ILE A 480 6.01 8.25 10.83
C ILE A 480 4.76 7.93 11.64
N PHE A 481 4.94 7.54 12.89
CA PHE A 481 3.87 7.42 13.88
C PHE A 481 3.74 8.71 14.68
N GLY A 482 2.50 9.10 14.97
CA GLY A 482 2.21 10.13 15.96
C GLY A 482 2.62 9.67 17.37
N VAL A 483 2.78 10.61 18.30
CA VAL A 483 3.30 10.38 19.67
C VAL A 483 2.60 9.23 20.39
N ASP A 484 1.28 9.12 20.27
CA ASP A 484 0.47 8.07 20.94
C ASP A 484 0.12 6.89 20.03
N GLN A 485 0.59 6.90 18.78
CA GLN A 485 0.26 5.86 17.82
C GLN A 485 1.15 4.62 18.05
N THR A 486 0.50 3.48 18.31
CA THR A 486 1.16 2.18 18.50
C THR A 486 1.03 1.26 17.29
N GLN A 487 0.06 1.54 16.41
CA GLN A 487 -0.25 0.75 15.23
C GLN A 487 -0.79 1.65 14.10
N GLY A 488 -0.45 1.31 12.87
CA GLY A 488 -0.96 1.93 11.65
C GLY A 488 -1.66 0.91 10.76
N THR A 489 -2.60 1.37 9.94
CA THR A 489 -3.30 0.55 8.96
C THR A 489 -3.19 1.21 7.59
N THR A 490 -2.97 0.42 6.55
CA THR A 490 -2.94 0.90 5.16
C THR A 490 -3.73 -0.02 4.24
N ARG A 491 -4.38 0.56 3.23
CA ARG A 491 -5.02 -0.19 2.13
C ARG A 491 -4.01 -0.65 1.08
N ARG A 492 -2.84 -0.01 1.03
CA ARG A 492 -1.76 -0.29 0.07
C ARG A 492 -0.63 -1.01 0.80
N VAL A 493 -0.70 -2.34 0.80
CA VAL A 493 0.38 -3.20 1.31
C VAL A 493 1.55 -3.12 0.33
N VAL A 494 2.72 -2.74 0.84
CA VAL A 494 3.96 -2.57 0.07
C VAL A 494 5.11 -3.14 0.89
N GLY A 495 6.10 -3.73 0.24
CA GLY A 495 7.23 -4.36 0.91
C GLY A 495 7.58 -5.68 0.24
N THR A 496 8.60 -6.36 0.77
CA THR A 496 9.13 -7.57 0.16
C THR A 496 8.50 -8.83 0.74
N TYR A 497 7.91 -9.65 -0.13
CA TYR A 497 7.33 -10.95 0.26
C TYR A 497 8.38 -11.83 0.96
N GLY A 498 7.96 -12.56 1.98
CA GLY A 498 8.84 -13.34 2.86
C GLY A 498 9.36 -12.56 4.08
N TYR A 499 9.48 -11.24 4.01
CA TYR A 499 9.87 -10.38 5.14
C TYR A 499 8.69 -9.69 5.81
N MET A 500 7.55 -9.55 5.12
CA MET A 500 6.36 -8.93 5.67
C MET A 500 5.73 -9.79 6.78
N SER A 501 5.38 -9.18 7.90
CA SER A 501 4.64 -9.87 8.95
C SER A 501 3.23 -10.28 8.47
N PRO A 502 2.66 -11.39 8.97
CA PRO A 502 1.36 -11.86 8.52
C PRO A 502 0.25 -10.82 8.67
N GLU A 503 0.18 -10.12 9.80
CA GLU A 503 -0.81 -9.06 10.01
C GLU A 503 -0.65 -7.89 9.04
N TYR A 504 0.58 -7.59 8.61
CA TYR A 504 0.83 -6.55 7.63
C TYR A 504 0.44 -6.99 6.23
N ALA A 505 0.87 -8.19 5.82
CA ALA A 505 0.57 -8.75 4.51
C ALA A 505 -0.93 -9.01 4.31
N MET A 506 -1.62 -9.49 5.35
CA MET A 506 -3.03 -9.90 5.26
C MET A 506 -4.01 -8.77 5.56
N GLN A 507 -3.68 -7.87 6.50
CA GLN A 507 -4.63 -6.88 7.04
C GLN A 507 -4.16 -5.42 6.82
N GLY A 508 -2.98 -5.22 6.21
CA GLY A 508 -2.38 -3.90 6.05
C GLY A 508 -1.99 -3.24 7.37
N GLN A 509 -1.92 -4.01 8.47
CA GLN A 509 -1.61 -3.53 9.80
C GLN A 509 -0.10 -3.55 10.03
N PHE A 510 0.49 -2.40 10.27
CA PHE A 510 1.92 -2.27 10.54
C PHE A 510 2.19 -1.61 11.89
N SER A 511 3.30 -1.99 12.52
CA SER A 511 3.79 -1.43 13.77
C SER A 511 5.26 -1.76 13.94
N VAL A 512 5.84 -1.40 15.09
CA VAL A 512 7.18 -1.86 15.50
C VAL A 512 7.32 -3.39 15.45
N LYS A 513 6.22 -4.13 15.64
CA LYS A 513 6.18 -5.60 15.58
C LYS A 513 6.27 -6.16 14.17
N SER A 514 5.97 -5.35 13.16
CA SER A 514 6.11 -5.73 11.76
C SER A 514 7.58 -5.70 11.35
N ASP A 515 8.29 -4.62 11.69
CA ASP A 515 9.75 -4.52 11.51
C ASP A 515 10.51 -5.57 12.33
N ALA A 516 10.07 -5.86 13.55
CA ALA A 516 10.66 -6.92 14.37
C ALA A 516 10.56 -8.30 13.72
N TYR A 517 9.44 -8.61 13.07
CA TYR A 517 9.28 -9.86 12.31
C TYR A 517 10.26 -9.89 11.13
N SER A 518 10.36 -8.82 10.35
CA SER A 518 11.32 -8.73 9.24
C SER A 518 12.77 -8.87 9.71
N PHE A 519 13.10 -8.32 10.87
CA PHE A 519 14.40 -8.49 11.52
C PHE A 519 14.67 -9.94 11.95
N GLU A 520 13.67 -10.65 12.47
CA GLU A 520 13.83 -12.07 12.82
C GLU A 520 14.13 -12.93 11.57
N VAL A 521 13.48 -12.64 10.44
CA VAL A 521 13.81 -13.28 9.15
C VAL A 521 15.25 -12.99 8.74
N LEU A 522 15.67 -11.72 8.79
CA LEU A 522 17.05 -11.30 8.52
C LEU A 522 18.08 -12.05 9.38
N VAL A 523 17.81 -12.23 10.68
CA VAL A 523 18.70 -12.97 11.58
C VAL A 523 18.84 -14.42 11.14
N LEU A 524 17.75 -15.08 10.72
CA LEU A 524 17.81 -16.45 10.23
C LEU A 524 18.61 -16.56 8.92
N GLU A 525 18.46 -15.61 8.00
CA GLU A 525 19.25 -15.55 6.77
C GLU A 525 20.74 -15.36 7.07
N ILE A 526 21.10 -14.46 7.99
CA ILE A 526 22.49 -14.23 8.39
C ILE A 526 23.10 -15.47 9.03
N VAL A 527 22.37 -16.16 9.92
CA VAL A 527 22.86 -17.36 10.61
C VAL A 527 23.02 -18.54 9.65
N SER A 528 22.07 -18.72 8.72
CA SER A 528 22.05 -19.87 7.81
C SER A 528 22.88 -19.68 6.55
N GLY A 529 23.14 -18.44 6.13
CA GLY A 529 23.68 -18.16 4.80
C GLY A 529 22.69 -18.48 3.67
N GLN A 530 21.41 -18.73 3.99
CA GLN A 530 20.39 -19.15 3.03
C GLN A 530 19.34 -18.07 2.85
N ARG A 531 18.91 -17.88 1.60
CA ARG A 531 17.88 -16.91 1.23
C ARG A 531 16.51 -17.48 1.59
N ASN A 532 15.65 -16.67 2.20
CA ASN A 532 14.30 -17.10 2.57
C ASN A 532 13.46 -17.55 1.35
N SER A 533 13.72 -16.99 0.16
CA SER A 533 13.02 -17.32 -1.09
C SER A 533 13.40 -18.66 -1.73
N ASP A 534 14.53 -19.26 -1.33
CA ASP A 534 15.13 -20.38 -2.07
C ASP A 534 14.71 -21.75 -1.50
N PHE A 535 13.80 -21.78 -0.53
CA PHE A 535 13.41 -22.98 0.24
C PHE A 535 12.47 -23.97 -0.48
N TYR A 536 12.38 -23.92 -1.82
CA TYR A 536 11.49 -24.81 -2.59
C TYR A 536 12.00 -26.27 -2.71
N GLU A 537 13.19 -26.63 -2.21
CA GLU A 537 13.82 -27.94 -2.50
C GLU A 537 14.24 -28.81 -1.29
N THR A 538 13.88 -28.50 -0.04
CA THR A 538 14.33 -29.33 1.11
C THR A 538 13.22 -29.79 2.07
N GLU A 539 13.04 -31.12 2.14
CA GLU A 539 12.49 -31.90 3.28
C GLU A 539 11.19 -31.38 3.95
N GLY A 540 10.23 -30.90 3.16
CA GLY A 540 8.85 -30.68 3.61
C GLY A 540 8.62 -29.40 4.44
N ALA A 541 9.57 -28.46 4.47
CA ALA A 541 9.35 -27.10 4.95
C ALA A 541 9.05 -26.16 3.76
N GLN A 542 8.06 -25.27 3.88
CA GLN A 542 7.65 -24.34 2.81
C GLN A 542 8.51 -23.07 2.74
N ASP A 543 9.21 -22.73 3.82
CA ASP A 543 10.07 -21.53 3.95
C ASP A 543 11.15 -21.71 5.04
N LEU A 544 12.17 -20.83 5.05
CA LEU A 544 13.31 -20.87 5.99
C LEU A 544 12.85 -20.79 7.46
N ILE A 545 11.79 -20.03 7.74
CA ILE A 545 11.25 -19.84 9.09
C ILE A 545 10.68 -21.17 9.61
N SER A 546 9.92 -21.87 8.76
CA SER A 546 9.34 -23.18 9.04
C SER A 546 10.42 -24.25 9.24
N TYR A 547 11.49 -24.20 8.46
CA TYR A 547 12.64 -25.09 8.62
C TYR A 547 13.40 -24.84 9.93
N ALA A 548 13.72 -23.57 10.23
CA ALA A 548 14.35 -23.18 11.49
C ALA A 548 13.52 -23.61 12.71
N TRP A 549 12.19 -23.47 12.62
CA TRP A 549 11.26 -23.94 13.65
C TRP A 549 11.33 -25.46 13.86
N LYS A 550 11.30 -26.26 12.79
CA LYS A 550 11.38 -27.72 12.85
C LYS A 550 12.67 -28.15 13.56
N LEU A 551 13.81 -27.60 13.15
CA LEU A 551 15.10 -27.87 13.77
C LEU A 551 15.11 -27.47 15.26
N TRP A 552 14.53 -26.33 15.60
CA TRP A 552 14.44 -25.89 16.99
C TRP A 552 13.60 -26.85 17.85
N LYS A 553 12.41 -27.25 17.36
CA LYS A 553 11.51 -28.19 18.06
C LYS A 553 12.17 -29.54 18.31
N ASP A 554 12.99 -29.98 17.38
CA ASP A 554 13.71 -31.26 17.45
C ASP A 554 15.01 -31.17 18.26
N GLY A 555 15.35 -30.01 18.83
CA GLY A 555 16.61 -29.79 19.57
C GLY A 555 17.85 -29.74 18.68
N ARG A 556 17.66 -29.57 17.37
CA ARG A 556 18.66 -29.61 16.29
C ARG A 556 18.98 -28.22 15.73
N SER A 557 18.73 -27.14 16.48
CA SER A 557 18.88 -25.74 16.03
C SER A 557 20.21 -25.44 15.34
N LEU A 558 21.31 -26.04 15.79
CA LEU A 558 22.65 -25.79 15.22
C LEU A 558 22.83 -26.32 13.79
N GLU A 559 21.93 -27.19 13.31
CA GLU A 559 21.96 -27.63 11.91
C GLU A 559 21.57 -26.51 10.95
N LEU A 560 20.92 -25.45 11.44
CA LEU A 560 20.63 -24.25 10.66
C LEU A 560 21.88 -23.43 10.38
N LEU A 561 22.95 -23.57 11.18
CA LEU A 561 24.15 -22.75 11.08
C LEU A 561 24.84 -23.01 9.74
N ASP A 562 25.17 -21.91 9.04
CA ASP A 562 25.95 -21.93 7.81
C ASP A 562 27.21 -22.83 7.99
N PRO A 563 27.39 -23.85 7.13
CA PRO A 563 28.54 -24.75 7.22
C PRO A 563 29.89 -24.03 7.21
N VAL A 564 29.99 -22.85 6.59
CA VAL A 564 31.21 -22.04 6.51
C VAL A 564 31.63 -21.48 7.88
N LEU A 565 30.72 -21.46 8.86
CA LEU A 565 30.96 -20.89 10.20
C LEU A 565 31.40 -21.92 11.25
N ARG A 566 31.49 -23.21 10.89
CA ARG A 566 31.60 -24.33 11.84
C ARG A 566 32.87 -24.32 12.71
N ASP A 567 33.91 -23.61 12.30
CA ASP A 567 35.22 -23.67 12.96
C ASP A 567 35.40 -22.64 14.08
N ASN A 568 34.61 -21.55 14.13
CA ASN A 568 34.76 -20.50 15.14
C ASN A 568 33.46 -19.71 15.38
N TYR A 569 32.59 -20.22 16.25
CA TYR A 569 31.34 -19.55 16.65
C TYR A 569 31.03 -19.75 18.13
N SER A 570 30.29 -18.80 18.72
CA SER A 570 29.75 -18.95 20.07
C SER A 570 28.41 -19.68 20.00
N ARG A 571 28.39 -20.92 20.48
CA ARG A 571 27.17 -21.75 20.50
C ARG A 571 25.98 -21.04 21.16
N ASN A 572 26.23 -20.31 22.24
CA ASN A 572 25.19 -19.58 22.96
C ASN A 572 24.63 -18.40 22.15
N GLU A 573 25.48 -17.68 21.42
CA GLU A 573 25.03 -16.57 20.56
C GLU A 573 24.21 -17.11 19.39
N VAL A 574 24.68 -18.15 18.71
CA VAL A 574 23.94 -18.80 17.60
C VAL A 574 22.57 -19.28 18.08
N ILE A 575 22.50 -20.02 19.18
CA ILE A 575 21.23 -20.53 19.71
C ILE A 575 20.28 -19.38 20.05
N ARG A 576 20.79 -18.28 20.63
CA ARG A 576 19.96 -17.09 20.91
C ARG A 576 19.42 -16.44 19.64
N CYS A 577 20.25 -16.29 18.60
CA CYS A 577 19.81 -15.76 17.31
C CYS A 577 18.70 -16.63 16.68
N ILE A 578 18.86 -17.96 16.73
CA ILE A 578 17.84 -18.90 16.21
C ILE A 578 16.57 -18.88 17.07
N HIS A 579 16.70 -18.75 18.40
CA HIS A 579 15.57 -18.59 19.31
C HIS A 579 14.78 -17.31 19.04
N SER A 580 15.37 -16.26 18.48
CA SER A 580 14.59 -15.09 18.04
C SER A 580 13.65 -15.46 16.88
N GLY A 581 14.09 -16.30 15.93
CA GLY A 581 13.25 -16.77 14.81
C GLY A 581 12.06 -17.65 15.21
N TYR A 582 12.08 -18.27 16.40
CA TYR A 582 10.92 -18.97 16.99
C TYR A 582 9.69 -18.05 17.15
N TYR A 583 9.92 -16.78 17.50
CA TYR A 583 8.83 -15.84 17.77
C TYR A 583 8.09 -15.46 16.49
N ALA A 584 8.80 -15.28 15.37
CA ALA A 584 8.24 -15.12 14.03
C ALA A 584 7.31 -16.29 13.67
N PHE A 585 7.80 -17.52 13.78
CA PHE A 585 7.01 -18.71 13.45
C PHE A 585 5.75 -18.85 14.32
N LYS A 586 5.87 -18.65 15.65
CA LYS A 586 4.71 -18.72 16.55
C LYS A 586 3.62 -17.71 16.16
N LYS A 587 4.00 -16.55 15.64
CA LYS A 587 3.08 -15.52 15.14
C LYS A 587 2.39 -15.95 13.84
N ILE A 588 3.09 -16.67 12.96
CA ILE A 588 2.52 -17.28 11.74
C ILE A 588 1.49 -18.37 12.11
N GLN A 589 1.76 -19.24 13.08
CA GLN A 589 0.78 -20.26 13.49
C GLN A 589 -0.45 -19.69 14.18
N LEU A 590 -0.29 -18.65 15.01
CA LEU A 590 -1.41 -17.96 15.66
C LEU A 590 -2.32 -17.22 14.66
N THR A 591 -1.86 -16.99 13.43
CA THR A 591 -2.63 -16.38 12.34
C THR A 591 -3.20 -17.41 11.35
N GLY A 592 -2.70 -18.66 11.36
CA GLY A 592 -3.12 -19.75 10.46
C GLY A 592 -4.14 -20.76 11.03
N GLN A 593 -4.40 -20.79 12.35
CA GLN A 593 -5.42 -21.67 12.97
C GLN A 593 -6.48 -20.87 13.74
N GLN A 594 -7.73 -21.34 13.65
CA GLN A 594 -8.95 -20.90 14.33
C GLN A 594 -8.76 -20.11 15.64
N TRP A 595 -9.34 -18.91 15.67
CA TRP A 595 -9.50 -18.07 16.85
C TRP A 595 -10.91 -18.22 17.45
N PRO A 596 -11.24 -19.38 18.06
CA PRO A 596 -11.93 -19.28 19.35
C PRO A 596 -11.51 -20.40 20.29
N ARG A 597 -10.50 -20.11 21.12
CA ARG A 597 -10.26 -20.58 22.50
C ARG A 597 -8.77 -20.55 22.78
N LEU A 598 -8.30 -19.46 23.37
CA LEU A 598 -7.25 -19.41 24.41
C LEU A 598 -6.95 -17.95 24.79
N PHE A 599 -7.99 -17.20 25.15
CA PHE A 599 -7.84 -16.24 26.23
C PHE A 599 -8.12 -16.97 27.54
N SER A 600 -7.15 -17.77 27.97
CA SER A 600 -6.93 -18.05 29.38
C SER A 600 -5.42 -18.03 29.56
N CYS A 601 -4.93 -16.97 30.19
CA CYS A 601 -3.59 -16.95 30.75
C CYS A 601 -3.62 -17.92 31.95
N SER A 602 -3.40 -19.20 31.68
CA SER A 602 -3.22 -20.22 32.72
C SER A 602 -2.30 -21.30 32.17
N THR A 603 -1.09 -21.34 32.73
CA THR A 603 -0.12 -22.44 32.68
C THR A 603 0.30 -22.96 31.29
N VAL A 604 1.37 -22.37 30.75
CA VAL A 604 2.33 -23.13 29.94
C VAL A 604 3.54 -23.37 30.82
N THR A 605 3.64 -24.57 31.37
CA THR A 605 4.85 -25.09 32.01
C THR A 605 5.92 -25.27 30.94
N LEU A 606 7.08 -24.65 31.15
CA LEU A 606 8.31 -24.94 30.40
C LEU A 606 8.68 -26.42 30.58
N PRO A 607 9.20 -27.12 29.56
CA PRO A 607 9.95 -28.34 29.80
C PRO A 607 11.12 -28.01 30.73
N HIS A 608 11.20 -28.70 31.85
CA HIS A 608 12.28 -28.62 32.81
C HIS A 608 13.64 -28.71 32.10
N TYR A 609 14.43 -27.63 32.14
CA TYR A 609 15.87 -27.74 32.00
C TYR A 609 16.37 -28.52 33.22
N LYS A 610 16.93 -29.71 32.99
CA LYS A 610 17.78 -30.37 33.99
C LYS A 610 19.01 -29.50 34.15
N CYS A 611 19.05 -28.73 35.24
CA CYS A 611 20.27 -28.10 35.73
C CYS A 611 21.31 -29.19 36.00
N LEU A 612 22.38 -29.22 35.22
CA LEU A 612 23.59 -29.95 35.56
C LEU A 612 24.41 -29.06 36.52
N ASN A 613 24.38 -29.46 37.78
CA ASN A 613 25.20 -29.10 38.95
C ASN A 613 26.03 -27.80 38.98
N ASN A 614 25.77 -27.06 40.08
CA ASN A 614 26.66 -26.20 40.88
C ASN A 614 27.21 -24.90 40.26
N GLN A 615 26.43 -23.83 40.34
CA GLN A 615 26.60 -22.75 41.33
C GLN A 615 25.51 -21.67 41.14
N HIS A 616 25.06 -21.10 42.26
CA HIS A 616 23.90 -20.22 42.41
C HIS A 616 23.85 -19.03 41.44
N LEU A 617 22.73 -18.86 40.71
CA LEU A 617 22.04 -17.58 40.50
C LEU A 617 20.67 -17.83 39.84
N CYS A 618 19.62 -17.96 40.65
CA CYS A 618 18.23 -17.96 40.18
C CYS A 618 17.72 -16.52 40.19
N PHE A 619 17.42 -15.94 39.01
CA PHE A 619 16.63 -14.72 38.92
C PHE A 619 15.14 -15.07 38.99
N ARG A 620 14.47 -14.60 40.05
CA ARG A 620 13.00 -14.61 40.18
C ARG A 620 12.45 -13.52 39.24
N VAL A 621 11.70 -13.92 38.22
CA VAL A 621 10.95 -12.98 37.36
C VAL A 621 9.56 -12.82 37.95
N GLU A 622 9.33 -11.72 38.66
CA GLU A 622 7.99 -11.30 39.09
C GLU A 622 7.17 -10.78 37.90
N GLN A 623 5.88 -11.07 37.94
CA GLN A 623 4.88 -10.66 36.95
C GLN A 623 4.74 -9.13 36.89
N MET A 624 4.99 -8.55 35.71
CA MET A 624 4.39 -7.27 35.31
C MET A 624 4.04 -7.30 33.81
N GLY A 625 2.89 -6.71 33.47
CA GLY A 625 2.19 -6.88 32.20
C GLY A 625 2.79 -6.18 30.97
N GLY A 626 2.13 -6.38 29.83
CA GLY A 626 2.35 -5.66 28.58
C GLY A 626 3.21 -6.42 27.55
N CYS A 627 2.63 -6.70 26.38
CA CYS A 627 3.32 -7.34 25.25
C CYS A 627 4.35 -6.41 24.56
N GLN A 628 4.39 -5.13 24.93
CA GLN A 628 5.31 -4.11 24.42
C GLN A 628 6.69 -4.19 25.09
N THR A 629 6.74 -4.67 26.34
CA THR A 629 7.96 -4.78 27.16
C THR A 629 8.91 -5.89 26.70
N ARG A 630 8.44 -6.87 25.90
CA ARG A 630 9.23 -8.07 25.54
C ARG A 630 10.15 -7.89 24.34
N VAL A 631 9.81 -7.02 23.38
CA VAL A 631 10.69 -6.68 22.25
C VAL A 631 11.78 -5.72 22.71
N LEU A 632 11.41 -4.71 23.51
CA LEU A 632 12.36 -3.87 24.24
C LEU A 632 13.24 -4.70 25.16
N ASN A 633 12.74 -5.71 25.87
CA ASN A 633 13.58 -6.61 26.66
C ASN A 633 14.44 -7.55 25.82
N LEU A 634 14.10 -7.88 24.57
CA LEU A 634 14.97 -8.71 23.71
C LEU A 634 16.09 -7.85 23.10
N ILE A 635 15.76 -6.64 22.66
CA ILE A 635 16.72 -5.63 22.20
C ILE A 635 17.60 -5.20 23.39
N ASN A 636 17.04 -4.95 24.57
CA ASN A 636 17.78 -4.70 25.81
C ASN A 636 18.49 -5.95 26.32
N LEU A 637 18.03 -7.19 26.11
CA LEU A 637 18.85 -8.38 26.44
C LEU A 637 20.06 -8.50 25.52
N LEU A 638 19.90 -8.13 24.25
CA LEU A 638 20.98 -8.08 23.26
C LEU A 638 21.93 -6.89 23.51
N VAL A 639 21.42 -5.78 24.08
CA VAL A 639 22.19 -4.53 24.35
C VAL A 639 22.78 -4.47 25.77
N ASP A 640 22.06 -4.89 26.82
CA ASP A 640 22.49 -4.86 28.24
C ASP A 640 23.63 -5.85 28.53
N GLN A 641 23.76 -6.92 27.74
CA GLN A 641 24.94 -7.80 27.86
C GLN A 641 26.21 -7.20 27.23
N CYS A 642 26.09 -6.13 26.41
CA CYS A 642 27.22 -5.35 25.92
C CYS A 642 27.65 -4.21 26.88
N HIS A 643 26.78 -3.77 27.80
CA HIS A 643 27.17 -2.82 28.86
C HIS A 643 27.62 -3.49 30.18
N GLY A 644 27.22 -4.75 30.42
CA GLY A 644 27.57 -5.52 31.62
C GLY A 644 29.06 -5.89 31.77
N LEU A 645 29.86 -5.80 30.70
CA LEU A 645 31.31 -6.06 30.73
C LEU A 645 32.16 -4.79 30.72
N THR A 646 31.62 -3.63 30.34
CA THR A 646 32.34 -2.34 30.43
C THR A 646 32.15 -1.68 31.80
N MET A 647 31.01 -1.90 32.48
CA MET A 647 30.81 -1.41 33.85
C MET A 647 31.51 -2.26 34.92
N ARG A 648 31.89 -3.52 34.65
CA ARG A 648 32.75 -4.31 35.55
C ARG A 648 34.26 -4.09 35.35
N TYR A 649 34.65 -3.36 34.31
CA TYR A 649 36.03 -2.89 34.14
C TYR A 649 36.24 -1.47 34.70
N LEU A 650 35.18 -0.65 34.81
CA LEU A 650 35.24 0.70 35.40
C LEU A 650 34.87 0.77 36.89
N GLN A 651 34.25 -0.26 37.49
CA GLN A 651 34.07 -0.37 38.95
C GLN A 651 35.20 -1.14 39.66
N ARG A 652 36.26 -1.54 38.95
CA ARG A 652 37.44 -2.21 39.55
C ARG A 652 38.68 -1.32 39.67
N ASN A 653 38.58 -0.03 39.35
CA ASN A 653 39.70 0.93 39.43
C ASN A 653 39.40 2.23 40.21
N TYR A 654 38.35 2.28 41.04
CA TYR A 654 38.19 3.36 42.02
C TYR A 654 37.70 2.82 43.36
N THR A 655 38.61 2.17 44.07
CA THR A 655 38.64 2.18 45.55
C THR A 655 40.10 2.09 45.98
N LEU A 656 40.68 3.23 46.36
CA LEU A 656 41.36 3.46 47.64
C LEU A 656 42.27 4.70 47.56
N SER A 657 41.79 5.79 48.14
CA SER A 657 42.59 6.56 49.08
C SER A 657 41.65 7.41 49.95
N ASN A 658 41.41 6.91 51.17
CA ASN A 658 41.01 7.71 52.32
C ASN A 658 41.94 8.93 52.44
N VAL A 659 41.41 10.13 52.67
CA VAL A 659 41.88 11.00 53.76
C VAL A 659 40.71 11.82 54.30
N SER A 660 40.68 11.84 55.62
CA SER A 660 39.90 12.57 56.62
C SER A 660 39.72 14.08 56.40
N TYR A 661 38.68 14.59 57.09
CA TYR A 661 38.23 15.97 57.35
C TYR A 661 37.22 16.58 56.37
#